data_AF-A0A1E5UHX1-F1
#
_entry.id   AF-A0A1E5UHX1-F1
#
_cell.length_a   1.000
_cell.length_b   1.000
_cell.length_c   1.000
_cell.angle_alpha   90.00
_cell.angle_beta   90.00
_cell.angle_gamma   90.00
#
_symmetry.space_group_name_H-M   'P 1'
#
loop_
_entity.id
_entity.type
_entity.pdbx_description
1 polymer ?
#
loop_
_entity_poly.entity_id
_entity_poly.type
_entity_poly.pdbx_seq_one_letter_code
_entity_poly.pdbx_strand_id
1 'polypeptide(L)'
;MQIQIFDKYQKLIYSDFKDQGHVSDAKGVKACKVLRSDEQFFGLGEKTGTLNRRGKNYKMWNSDRPCYSVTEDPIAKSIPFFMSSYRYGIFLDNTYKTEFKFGTESSDFYSFEAPDGAFVYYFIYGKDYKEIQQQYIALTGQPIMPPKWALGFAQSRGLYTKENQALEVAAEFRKRKIPIDIIYQDIGWTQNLQDFEWRKGNYTNPKAMLKKLKDNGFKMIVSQDPVVSQKDNKQWAEADKLGYFVKDVRTNKAYDMPWPWGGNCGVVDFTIPEVADWWGKYQQKPIDDGISGFWTDMGEPAWSNEEDTDRLNMKHRIGMHDEIHNIYGLTWDKVVKEQFEKRNPNQRIFQMTRSAYAGLQRYTFGWTNDSGSGSDVLDGWAQMENQVAVGISAGLGGIPFWTTDISGYCGDITDYPAMAELYTRWMQFGIFCPLSRAHHEGDNAVEPWMFGEVAEKNTKAAIELKYKLFPYLYTYSRKAHDTGLPITRGLFMEYPNDAEAAKIDNQFIFGEELLVAPVLKKGERVKRVYLPEGEWIDFNDKKTEYLGGEKLPYKAPLNTIPIFVKKGSIIPMMPIMQYIGEKRDYPVTFHIFPNYEDEKASFTLYEDEGENQDYLKGIFSLTYIVCTTVSSGFNIDISPEDKGFYQSDKRNFVLSILTDKKPTSVSINGNAATLVPLEKLNIDNDFSQQWSWDENGKKLLLKTPDQRKKINIKINN
;
A
#
# COMPACT_ATOMS: atom_id res chain seq x y z
N MET A 1 -19.38 -23.89 -30.08
CA MET A 1 -20.20 -23.56 -28.88
C MET A 1 -19.81 -22.15 -28.46
N GLN A 2 -20.76 -21.28 -28.17
CA GLN A 2 -20.50 -19.90 -27.70
C GLN A 2 -20.97 -19.77 -26.26
N ILE A 3 -20.11 -19.23 -25.40
CA ILE A 3 -20.45 -18.87 -24.03
C ILE A 3 -20.99 -17.44 -24.02
N GLN A 4 -22.16 -17.26 -23.42
CA GLN A 4 -22.77 -15.95 -23.17
C GLN A 4 -23.26 -15.90 -21.73
N ILE A 5 -22.92 -14.82 -21.03
CA ILE A 5 -23.31 -14.59 -19.64
C ILE A 5 -24.12 -13.30 -19.59
N PHE A 6 -25.32 -13.41 -19.03
CA PHE A 6 -26.24 -12.31 -18.83
C PHE A 6 -26.40 -12.05 -17.33
N ASP A 7 -26.69 -10.80 -16.97
CA ASP A 7 -27.20 -10.53 -15.65
C ASP A 7 -28.65 -11.04 -15.50
N LYS A 8 -29.19 -10.97 -14.29
CA LYS A 8 -30.57 -11.40 -14.02
C LYS A 8 -31.64 -10.61 -14.80
N TYR A 9 -31.28 -9.47 -15.40
CA TYR A 9 -32.15 -8.62 -16.21
C TYR A 9 -31.97 -8.86 -17.72
N GLN A 10 -31.27 -9.94 -18.10
CA GLN A 10 -31.02 -10.31 -19.49
C GLN A 10 -30.13 -9.29 -20.25
N LYS A 11 -29.35 -8.47 -19.55
CA LYS A 11 -28.30 -7.65 -20.18
C LYS A 11 -27.07 -8.52 -20.42
N LEU A 12 -26.53 -8.51 -21.64
CA LEU A 12 -25.33 -9.27 -21.99
C LEU A 12 -24.07 -8.66 -21.33
N ILE A 13 -23.44 -9.42 -20.43
CA ILE A 13 -22.27 -8.99 -19.64
C ILE A 13 -20.96 -9.52 -20.22
N TYR A 14 -20.97 -10.72 -20.80
CA TYR A 14 -19.76 -11.34 -21.35
C TYR A 14 -20.13 -12.33 -22.44
N SER A 15 -19.41 -12.32 -23.55
CA SER A 15 -19.69 -13.19 -24.71
C SER A 15 -18.42 -13.57 -25.44
N ASP A 16 -18.37 -14.81 -25.91
CA ASP A 16 -17.42 -15.24 -26.94
C ASP A 16 -17.60 -14.41 -28.22
N PHE A 17 -16.48 -14.07 -28.87
CA PHE A 17 -16.50 -13.44 -30.18
C PHE A 17 -16.60 -14.48 -31.28
N LYS A 18 -17.77 -14.57 -31.94
CA LYS A 18 -18.03 -15.49 -33.05
C LYS A 18 -17.63 -16.93 -32.68
N ASP A 19 -16.94 -17.64 -33.57
CA ASP A 19 -16.40 -18.98 -33.37
C ASP A 19 -15.00 -18.98 -32.72
N GLN A 20 -14.49 -17.81 -32.31
CA GLN A 20 -13.16 -17.61 -31.74
C GLN A 20 -13.16 -17.46 -30.21
N GLY A 21 -14.21 -17.93 -29.53
CA GLY A 21 -14.30 -17.90 -28.06
C GLY A 21 -13.14 -18.59 -27.34
N HIS A 22 -12.56 -19.59 -28.00
CA HIS A 22 -11.35 -20.31 -27.62
C HIS A 22 -10.64 -20.78 -28.89
N VAL A 23 -9.40 -20.32 -29.10
CA VAL A 23 -8.54 -20.67 -30.23
C VAL A 23 -7.29 -21.31 -29.66
N SER A 24 -6.98 -22.53 -30.12
CA SER A 24 -5.76 -23.24 -29.75
C SER A 24 -5.01 -23.59 -31.04
N ASP A 25 -3.75 -23.16 -31.12
CA ASP A 25 -2.86 -23.44 -32.24
C ASP A 25 -1.41 -23.69 -31.75
N ALA A 26 -0.46 -23.79 -32.67
CA ALA A 26 0.95 -24.04 -32.34
C ALA A 26 1.64 -22.89 -31.57
N LYS A 27 1.02 -21.71 -31.47
CA LYS A 27 1.52 -20.54 -30.73
C LYS A 27 0.93 -20.43 -29.32
N GLY A 28 -0.09 -21.22 -29.00
CA GLY A 28 -0.70 -21.28 -27.67
C GLY A 28 -2.22 -21.27 -27.71
N VAL A 29 -2.82 -20.76 -26.64
CA VAL A 29 -4.27 -20.67 -26.45
C VAL A 29 -4.69 -19.21 -26.25
N LYS A 30 -5.71 -18.79 -27.00
CA LYS A 30 -6.28 -17.44 -26.99
C LYS A 30 -7.79 -17.50 -26.80
N ALA A 31 -8.34 -16.60 -25.99
CA ALA A 31 -9.78 -16.39 -25.89
C ALA A 31 -10.17 -15.02 -26.43
N CYS A 32 -11.00 -14.97 -27.48
CA CYS A 32 -11.54 -13.72 -28.02
C CYS A 32 -12.97 -13.49 -27.49
N LYS A 33 -13.23 -12.29 -26.97
CA LYS A 33 -14.50 -11.89 -26.37
C LYS A 33 -15.04 -10.64 -27.03
N VAL A 34 -16.36 -10.54 -27.18
CA VAL A 34 -17.00 -9.36 -27.76
C VAL A 34 -16.60 -8.12 -26.97
N LEU A 35 -16.20 -7.08 -27.69
CA LEU A 35 -15.84 -5.79 -27.11
C LEU A 35 -16.90 -4.76 -27.47
N ARG A 36 -17.50 -4.13 -26.46
CA ARG A 36 -18.51 -3.09 -26.67
C ARG A 36 -17.87 -1.72 -26.74
N SER A 37 -18.47 -0.76 -27.43
CA SER A 37 -17.87 0.58 -27.67
C SER A 37 -17.64 1.38 -26.39
N ASP A 38 -18.45 1.17 -25.37
CA ASP A 38 -18.42 1.87 -24.07
C ASP A 38 -17.71 1.06 -22.98
N GLU A 39 -17.21 -0.14 -23.29
CA GLU A 39 -16.55 -1.00 -22.31
C GLU A 39 -15.12 -0.58 -21.98
N GLN A 40 -14.88 -0.32 -20.70
CA GLN A 40 -13.58 0.03 -20.11
C GLN A 40 -13.03 -1.12 -19.27
N PHE A 41 -11.70 -1.15 -19.08
CA PHE A 41 -11.01 -2.19 -18.31
C PHE A 41 -10.04 -1.58 -17.29
N PHE A 42 -9.92 -2.20 -16.12
CA PHE A 42 -9.05 -1.76 -15.02
C PHE A 42 -8.34 -2.96 -14.38
N GLY A 43 -7.20 -2.75 -13.72
CA GLY A 43 -6.45 -3.82 -13.03
C GLY A 43 -5.20 -4.24 -13.78
N LEU A 44 -4.97 -5.56 -13.83
CA LEU A 44 -3.73 -6.26 -14.19
C LEU A 44 -2.55 -6.04 -13.21
N GLY A 45 -2.88 -5.63 -11.97
CA GLY A 45 -1.91 -5.42 -10.90
C GLY A 45 -1.06 -4.16 -11.08
N GLU A 46 0.16 -4.23 -10.58
CA GLU A 46 1.14 -3.15 -10.69
C GLU A 46 1.60 -3.00 -12.15
N LYS A 47 1.00 -2.05 -12.87
CA LYS A 47 1.32 -1.73 -14.26
C LYS A 47 1.22 -0.23 -14.54
N THR A 48 2.12 0.26 -15.41
CA THR A 48 2.24 1.67 -15.80
C THR A 48 1.08 2.15 -16.69
N GLY A 49 1.12 3.43 -17.05
CA GLY A 49 0.14 4.08 -17.90
C GLY A 49 -1.19 4.41 -17.18
N THR A 50 -2.17 4.82 -17.97
CA THR A 50 -3.52 5.21 -17.49
C THR A 50 -4.26 4.06 -16.79
N LEU A 51 -5.13 4.35 -15.82
CA LEU A 51 -5.90 3.31 -15.11
C LEU A 51 -6.78 2.51 -16.06
N ASN A 52 -7.42 3.21 -17.01
CA ASN A 52 -8.20 2.57 -18.03
C ASN A 52 -7.28 1.88 -19.06
N ARG A 53 -7.44 0.57 -19.18
CA ARG A 53 -6.65 -0.34 -20.01
C ARG A 53 -7.23 -0.51 -21.42
N ARG A 54 -8.42 0.04 -21.70
CA ARG A 54 -9.05 -0.01 -23.02
C ARG A 54 -8.13 0.61 -24.09
N GLY A 55 -8.01 -0.09 -25.23
CA GLY A 55 -7.17 0.31 -26.35
C GLY A 55 -5.67 0.06 -26.14
N LYS A 56 -5.31 -0.74 -25.13
CA LYS A 56 -3.91 -1.06 -24.79
C LYS A 56 -3.68 -2.56 -24.70
N ASN A 57 -2.41 -2.94 -24.78
CA ASN A 57 -1.92 -4.29 -24.57
C ASN A 57 -1.01 -4.35 -23.35
N TYR A 58 -1.00 -5.50 -22.67
CA TYR A 58 -0.18 -5.74 -21.49
C TYR A 58 0.30 -7.19 -21.47
N LYS A 59 1.49 -7.44 -20.94
CA LYS A 59 2.07 -8.78 -20.81
C LYS A 59 2.37 -9.14 -19.35
N MET A 60 2.45 -10.43 -19.07
CA MET A 60 2.89 -10.97 -17.78
C MET A 60 4.24 -11.64 -17.95
N TRP A 61 5.30 -10.91 -17.66
CA TRP A 61 6.65 -11.42 -17.54
C TRP A 61 7.35 -10.54 -16.51
N ASN A 62 7.52 -11.03 -15.28
CA ASN A 62 8.12 -10.23 -14.21
C ASN A 62 9.47 -9.70 -14.70
N SER A 63 9.57 -8.37 -14.85
CA SER A 63 10.71 -7.76 -15.54
C SER A 63 11.42 -6.74 -14.68
N ASP A 64 12.74 -6.80 -14.74
CA ASP A 64 13.66 -5.87 -14.13
C ASP A 64 13.93 -4.74 -15.12
N ARG A 65 13.16 -3.65 -14.97
CA ARG A 65 13.23 -2.45 -15.81
C ARG A 65 13.53 -1.23 -14.93
N PRO A 66 14.80 -0.98 -14.58
CA PRO A 66 15.16 0.20 -13.80
C PRO A 66 14.79 1.49 -14.52
N CYS A 67 14.38 2.50 -13.76
CA CYS A 67 14.02 3.82 -14.24
C CYS A 67 12.92 3.80 -15.31
N TYR A 68 11.94 2.90 -15.13
CA TYR A 68 10.92 2.61 -16.12
C TYR A 68 10.12 3.85 -16.54
N SER A 69 9.77 3.88 -17.83
CA SER A 69 8.96 4.96 -18.42
C SER A 69 7.49 4.90 -17.97
N VAL A 70 6.74 5.97 -18.21
CA VAL A 70 5.28 6.04 -17.91
C VAL A 70 4.43 5.05 -18.71
N THR A 71 5.00 4.34 -19.68
CA THR A 71 4.33 3.33 -20.51
C THR A 71 5.05 1.99 -20.52
N GLU A 72 6.06 1.80 -19.66
CA GLU A 72 6.82 0.55 -19.61
C GLU A 72 5.92 -0.62 -19.23
N ASP A 73 5.92 -1.67 -20.03
CA ASP A 73 5.30 -2.95 -19.72
C ASP A 73 6.03 -4.05 -20.48
N PRO A 74 6.33 -5.19 -19.84
CA PRO A 74 6.03 -5.52 -18.44
C PRO A 74 7.00 -4.90 -17.41
N ILE A 75 6.59 -4.92 -16.13
CA ILE A 75 7.42 -4.59 -14.96
C ILE A 75 7.40 -5.77 -13.96
N ALA A 76 7.79 -5.59 -12.70
CA ALA A 76 8.19 -6.68 -11.81
C ALA A 76 7.09 -7.63 -11.32
N LYS A 77 5.79 -7.31 -11.46
CA LYS A 77 4.69 -8.13 -10.91
C LYS A 77 3.67 -8.51 -11.97
N SER A 78 3.26 -9.78 -11.95
CA SER A 78 2.29 -10.35 -12.89
C SER A 78 1.03 -10.80 -12.18
N ILE A 79 0.00 -9.96 -12.20
CA ILE A 79 -1.31 -10.27 -11.59
C ILE A 79 -2.35 -10.30 -12.70
N PRO A 80 -2.63 -11.46 -13.32
CA PRO A 80 -3.55 -11.60 -14.45
C PRO A 80 -5.04 -11.51 -14.07
N PHE A 81 -5.39 -10.50 -13.27
CA PHE A 81 -6.75 -10.15 -12.87
C PHE A 81 -7.11 -8.75 -13.38
N PHE A 82 -8.20 -8.64 -14.14
CA PHE A 82 -8.76 -7.35 -14.56
C PHE A 82 -10.26 -7.28 -14.31
N MET A 83 -10.80 -6.06 -14.28
CA MET A 83 -12.23 -5.77 -14.15
C MET A 83 -12.72 -4.99 -15.37
N SER A 84 -13.91 -5.32 -15.85
CA SER A 84 -14.63 -4.57 -16.87
C SER A 84 -15.67 -3.63 -16.22
N SER A 85 -15.87 -2.47 -16.84
CA SER A 85 -16.99 -1.56 -16.55
C SER A 85 -18.37 -2.20 -16.67
N TYR A 86 -18.48 -3.35 -17.34
CA TYR A 86 -19.68 -4.16 -17.37
C TYR A 86 -19.87 -5.06 -16.14
N ARG A 87 -19.13 -4.74 -15.06
CA ARG A 87 -19.28 -5.29 -13.71
C ARG A 87 -19.00 -6.80 -13.63
N TYR A 88 -17.91 -7.20 -14.29
CA TYR A 88 -17.29 -8.50 -14.08
C TYR A 88 -15.77 -8.36 -14.01
N GLY A 89 -15.13 -9.31 -13.34
CA GLY A 89 -13.69 -9.53 -13.37
C GLY A 89 -13.34 -10.82 -14.09
N ILE A 90 -12.11 -10.88 -14.60
CA ILE A 90 -11.49 -12.08 -15.14
C ILE A 90 -10.16 -12.27 -14.43
N PHE A 91 -9.96 -13.44 -13.82
CA PHE A 91 -8.65 -13.91 -13.38
C PHE A 91 -8.23 -15.06 -14.29
N LEU A 92 -7.17 -14.86 -15.08
CA LEU A 92 -6.57 -15.92 -15.91
C LEU A 92 -5.55 -16.68 -15.05
N ASP A 93 -5.88 -17.91 -14.69
CA ASP A 93 -5.08 -18.78 -13.83
C ASP A 93 -4.04 -19.53 -14.67
N ASN A 94 -3.08 -18.77 -15.21
CA ASN A 94 -2.01 -19.27 -16.05
C ASN A 94 -0.73 -18.45 -15.80
N THR A 95 0.35 -19.15 -15.43
CA THR A 95 1.60 -18.53 -14.96
C THR A 95 2.60 -18.26 -16.07
N TYR A 96 2.32 -18.71 -17.30
CA TYR A 96 3.18 -18.44 -18.46
C TYR A 96 3.15 -16.96 -18.83
N LYS A 97 3.88 -16.62 -19.90
CA LYS A 97 3.90 -15.29 -20.48
C LYS A 97 2.57 -14.91 -21.14
N THR A 98 1.57 -14.58 -20.33
CA THR A 98 0.24 -14.23 -20.80
C THR A 98 0.19 -12.81 -21.38
N GLU A 99 -0.65 -12.61 -22.39
CA GLU A 99 -0.90 -11.30 -22.99
C GLU A 99 -2.37 -10.92 -22.92
N PHE A 100 -2.66 -9.64 -22.69
CA PHE A 100 -3.99 -9.07 -22.62
C PHE A 100 -4.09 -7.93 -23.63
N LYS A 101 -5.08 -7.99 -24.52
CA LYS A 101 -5.26 -7.06 -25.64
C LYS A 101 -6.67 -6.49 -25.61
N PHE A 102 -6.81 -5.29 -25.05
CA PHE A 102 -8.11 -4.67 -24.81
C PHE A 102 -8.62 -3.87 -26.02
N GLY A 103 -8.80 -4.54 -27.15
CA GLY A 103 -9.28 -3.91 -28.39
C GLY A 103 -8.18 -3.21 -29.21
N THR A 104 -6.94 -3.64 -29.07
CA THR A 104 -5.81 -3.17 -29.89
C THR A 104 -5.76 -3.82 -31.27
N GLU A 105 -6.27 -5.05 -31.40
CA GLU A 105 -6.33 -5.76 -32.69
C GLU A 105 -7.62 -5.47 -33.46
N SER A 106 -8.71 -5.14 -32.76
CA SER A 106 -10.02 -4.82 -33.34
C SER A 106 -10.89 -4.05 -32.36
N SER A 107 -11.81 -3.22 -32.87
CA SER A 107 -12.86 -2.61 -32.06
C SER A 107 -13.93 -3.60 -31.60
N ASP A 108 -14.01 -4.76 -32.24
CA ASP A 108 -15.12 -5.71 -32.09
C ASP A 108 -14.85 -6.79 -31.04
N PHE A 109 -13.59 -7.00 -30.69
CA PHE A 109 -13.19 -7.98 -29.68
C PHE A 109 -11.99 -7.54 -28.86
N TYR A 110 -11.89 -8.10 -27.65
CA TYR A 110 -10.67 -8.11 -26.85
C TYR A 110 -10.22 -9.55 -26.64
N SER A 111 -8.96 -9.75 -26.27
CA SER A 111 -8.44 -11.10 -26.02
C SER A 111 -7.48 -11.17 -24.85
N PHE A 112 -7.35 -12.37 -24.31
CA PHE A 112 -6.26 -12.76 -23.44
C PHE A 112 -5.75 -14.14 -23.87
N GLU A 113 -4.45 -14.36 -23.76
CA GLU A 113 -3.78 -15.54 -24.33
C GLU A 113 -2.59 -15.99 -23.48
N ALA A 114 -2.23 -17.25 -23.64
CA ALA A 114 -1.08 -17.89 -23.02
C ALA A 114 -0.35 -18.75 -24.06
N PRO A 115 1.00 -18.78 -24.06
CA PRO A 115 1.75 -19.59 -25.02
C PRO A 115 1.64 -21.10 -24.75
N ASP A 116 1.39 -21.49 -23.50
CA ASP A 116 1.23 -22.88 -23.07
C ASP A 116 0.47 -22.94 -21.72
N GLY A 117 0.36 -24.13 -21.15
CA GLY A 117 -0.29 -24.40 -19.87
C GLY A 117 -1.80 -24.57 -19.97
N ALA A 118 -2.40 -24.95 -18.84
CA ALA A 118 -3.86 -25.03 -18.76
C ALA A 118 -4.47 -23.64 -18.98
N PHE A 119 -5.43 -23.53 -19.89
CA PHE A 119 -6.11 -22.26 -20.16
C PHE A 119 -7.37 -22.12 -19.30
N VAL A 120 -7.16 -21.81 -18.01
CA VAL A 120 -8.22 -21.70 -17.00
C VAL A 120 -8.43 -20.23 -16.66
N TYR A 121 -9.67 -19.75 -16.70
CA TYR A 121 -9.99 -18.41 -16.20
C TYR A 121 -11.29 -18.41 -15.41
N TYR A 122 -11.33 -17.56 -14.39
CA TYR A 122 -12.48 -17.34 -13.53
C TYR A 122 -13.23 -16.10 -13.99
N PHE A 123 -14.50 -16.25 -14.33
CA PHE A 123 -15.43 -15.14 -14.50
C PHE A 123 -16.03 -14.77 -13.14
N ILE A 124 -15.89 -13.51 -12.73
CA ILE A 124 -16.26 -13.03 -11.40
C ILE A 124 -17.28 -11.90 -11.57
N TYR A 125 -18.57 -12.17 -11.39
CA TYR A 125 -19.62 -11.14 -11.47
C TYR A 125 -19.73 -10.34 -10.16
N GLY A 126 -20.04 -9.05 -10.23
CA GLY A 126 -20.44 -8.27 -9.06
C GLY A 126 -21.41 -7.15 -9.40
N LYS A 127 -22.18 -6.67 -8.43
CA LYS A 127 -23.07 -5.51 -8.59
C LYS A 127 -22.30 -4.20 -8.73
N ASP A 128 -21.05 -4.18 -8.30
CA ASP A 128 -20.07 -3.09 -8.38
C ASP A 128 -18.64 -3.67 -8.34
N TYR A 129 -17.62 -2.81 -8.47
CA TYR A 129 -16.22 -3.25 -8.42
C TYR A 129 -15.80 -3.80 -7.05
N LYS A 130 -16.46 -3.38 -5.96
CA LYS A 130 -16.11 -3.81 -4.61
C LYS A 130 -16.47 -5.28 -4.41
N GLU A 131 -17.63 -5.70 -4.91
CA GLU A 131 -18.06 -7.10 -4.87
C GLU A 131 -17.19 -8.00 -5.76
N ILE A 132 -16.74 -7.51 -6.92
CA ILE A 132 -15.79 -8.25 -7.77
C ILE A 132 -14.46 -8.46 -7.02
N GLN A 133 -13.92 -7.39 -6.40
CA GLN A 133 -12.69 -7.47 -5.62
C GLN A 133 -12.82 -8.45 -4.45
N GLN A 134 -13.93 -8.40 -3.70
CA GLN A 134 -14.21 -9.32 -2.59
C GLN A 134 -14.22 -10.78 -3.05
N GLN A 135 -14.83 -11.07 -4.19
CA GLN A 135 -14.85 -12.44 -4.74
C GLN A 135 -13.50 -12.89 -5.26
N TYR A 136 -12.73 -12.00 -5.92
CA TYR A 136 -11.34 -12.31 -6.31
C TYR A 136 -10.48 -12.64 -5.08
N ILE A 137 -10.66 -11.92 -3.98
CA ILE A 137 -9.94 -12.15 -2.74
C ILE A 137 -10.48 -13.38 -1.98
N ALA A 138 -11.76 -13.73 -2.11
CA ALA A 138 -12.27 -15.00 -1.62
C ALA A 138 -11.64 -16.20 -2.35
N LEU A 139 -11.37 -16.06 -3.66
CA LEU A 139 -10.67 -17.08 -4.46
C LEU A 139 -9.18 -17.17 -4.11
N THR A 140 -8.53 -16.02 -3.94
CA THR A 140 -7.05 -15.93 -3.85
C THR A 140 -6.53 -15.71 -2.42
N GLY A 141 -7.40 -15.63 -1.41
CA GLY A 141 -7.06 -15.48 0.00
C GLY A 141 -6.98 -14.02 0.48
N GLN A 142 -7.33 -13.82 1.76
CA GLN A 142 -7.35 -12.52 2.41
C GLN A 142 -5.96 -11.89 2.54
N PRO A 143 -5.81 -10.57 2.34
CA PRO A 143 -4.56 -9.87 2.63
C PRO A 143 -4.17 -9.99 4.10
N ILE A 144 -2.91 -10.30 4.39
CA ILE A 144 -2.40 -10.21 5.78
C ILE A 144 -2.25 -8.76 6.20
N MET A 145 -2.54 -8.44 7.47
CA MET A 145 -2.26 -7.10 8.00
C MET A 145 -0.78 -6.96 8.37
N PRO A 146 -0.14 -5.82 8.09
CA PRO A 146 1.19 -5.54 8.61
C PRO A 146 1.15 -5.32 10.13
N PRO A 147 2.32 -5.39 10.80
CA PRO A 147 2.47 -4.78 12.10
C PRO A 147 2.06 -3.30 12.05
N LYS A 148 1.37 -2.79 13.07
CA LYS A 148 0.80 -1.42 13.07
C LYS A 148 1.82 -0.32 12.78
N TRP A 149 3.07 -0.51 13.22
CA TRP A 149 4.16 0.44 13.01
C TRP A 149 4.57 0.58 11.54
N ALA A 150 4.22 -0.39 10.68
CA ALA A 150 4.46 -0.32 9.24
C ALA A 150 3.72 0.84 8.55
N LEU A 151 2.65 1.32 9.17
CA LEU A 151 1.84 2.42 8.66
C LEU A 151 2.42 3.79 9.02
N GLY A 152 3.51 3.83 9.79
CA GLY A 152 4.33 5.02 9.99
C GLY A 152 5.12 5.40 8.74
N PHE A 153 6.14 6.25 8.91
CA PHE A 153 7.09 6.59 7.86
C PHE A 153 8.32 5.68 7.92
N ALA A 154 8.93 5.42 6.76
CA ALA A 154 10.12 4.60 6.60
C ALA A 154 11.21 5.32 5.79
N GLN A 155 12.47 5.04 6.13
CA GLN A 155 13.63 5.57 5.41
C GLN A 155 14.57 4.45 4.95
N SER A 156 15.11 4.60 3.75
CA SER A 156 16.14 3.76 3.12
C SER A 156 17.09 4.60 2.26
N ARG A 157 18.17 3.96 1.76
CA ARG A 157 19.05 4.33 0.64
C ARG A 157 19.74 3.07 0.11
N GLY A 158 20.21 3.06 -1.14
CA GLY A 158 20.99 1.97 -1.73
C GLY A 158 22.22 1.55 -0.91
N LEU A 159 22.87 2.51 -0.25
CA LEU A 159 24.04 2.28 0.62
C LEU A 159 23.74 2.43 2.11
N TYR A 160 22.48 2.28 2.53
CA TYR A 160 22.13 2.04 3.94
C TYR A 160 22.57 0.64 4.38
N THR A 161 23.86 0.50 4.68
CA THR A 161 24.47 -0.83 4.90
C THR A 161 25.46 -0.81 6.07
N LYS A 162 25.38 0.17 6.98
CA LYS A 162 26.35 0.37 8.07
C LYS A 162 25.70 0.72 9.40
N GLU A 163 26.32 0.28 10.49
CA GLU A 163 25.84 0.52 11.86
C GLU A 163 25.83 2.00 12.23
N ASN A 164 26.95 2.70 12.03
CA ASN A 164 27.08 4.11 12.41
C ASN A 164 26.08 4.99 11.67
N GLN A 165 25.88 4.74 10.37
CA GLN A 165 24.91 5.47 9.55
C GLN A 165 23.49 5.26 10.06
N ALA A 166 23.08 4.01 10.35
CA ALA A 166 21.75 3.73 10.90
C ALA A 166 21.51 4.45 12.23
N LEU A 167 22.52 4.48 13.13
CA LEU A 167 22.43 5.19 14.41
C LEU A 167 22.40 6.71 14.26
N GLU A 168 23.17 7.26 13.32
CA GLU A 168 23.22 8.70 13.03
C GLU A 168 21.88 9.19 12.45
N VAL A 169 21.36 8.50 11.44
CA VAL A 169 20.07 8.79 10.83
C VAL A 169 18.95 8.73 11.87
N ALA A 170 18.91 7.66 12.69
CA ALA A 170 17.94 7.53 13.77
C ALA A 170 17.99 8.71 14.75
N ALA A 171 19.19 9.14 15.13
CA ALA A 171 19.38 10.27 16.04
C ALA A 171 18.90 11.59 15.41
N GLU A 172 19.20 11.83 14.12
CA GLU A 172 18.78 13.03 13.41
C GLU A 172 17.26 13.13 13.25
N PHE A 173 16.56 12.03 12.94
CA PHE A 173 15.09 12.03 12.90
C PHE A 173 14.47 12.45 14.24
N ARG A 174 14.96 11.87 15.35
CA ARG A 174 14.47 12.23 16.70
C ARG A 174 14.80 13.66 17.08
N LYS A 175 16.02 14.12 16.78
CA LYS A 175 16.47 15.51 17.01
C LYS A 175 15.61 16.53 16.27
N ARG A 176 15.26 16.25 15.00
CA ARG A 176 14.44 17.12 14.15
C ARG A 176 12.94 16.98 14.41
N LYS A 177 12.56 16.02 15.26
CA LYS A 177 11.17 15.64 15.57
C LYS A 177 10.39 15.31 14.30
N ILE A 178 11.01 14.57 13.39
CA ILE A 178 10.35 14.04 12.19
C ILE A 178 9.93 12.61 12.52
N PRO A 179 8.61 12.30 12.54
CA PRO A 179 8.15 10.96 12.86
C PRO A 179 8.69 9.90 11.90
N ILE A 180 9.10 8.76 12.44
CA ILE A 180 9.62 7.61 11.68
C ILE A 180 9.57 6.35 12.53
N ASP A 181 9.19 5.25 11.89
CA ASP A 181 9.10 3.93 12.50
C ASP A 181 10.17 2.96 11.98
N ILE A 182 10.56 3.04 10.71
CA ILE A 182 11.41 2.02 10.07
C ILE A 182 12.69 2.62 9.48
N ILE A 183 13.82 1.97 9.77
CA ILE A 183 15.08 2.13 9.04
C ILE A 183 15.36 0.84 8.28
N TYR A 184 15.43 0.92 6.95
CA TYR A 184 15.80 -0.20 6.09
C TYR A 184 17.32 -0.34 6.00
N GLN A 185 17.78 -1.56 5.78
CA GLN A 185 19.15 -1.85 5.37
C GLN A 185 19.12 -2.55 4.01
N ASP A 186 19.85 -1.99 3.05
CA ASP A 186 19.97 -2.52 1.70
C ASP A 186 20.92 -3.72 1.64
N ILE A 187 20.95 -4.44 0.52
CA ILE A 187 21.55 -5.76 0.34
C ILE A 187 23.02 -5.85 0.76
N GLY A 188 23.75 -4.74 0.71
CA GLY A 188 25.12 -4.67 1.25
C GLY A 188 25.23 -4.91 2.77
N TRP A 189 24.13 -5.04 3.52
CA TRP A 189 24.13 -5.40 4.94
C TRP A 189 24.66 -6.82 5.18
N THR A 190 24.35 -7.77 4.28
CA THR A 190 24.76 -9.17 4.39
C THR A 190 26.21 -9.33 3.96
N GLN A 191 26.93 -10.27 4.56
CA GLN A 191 28.35 -10.51 4.28
C GLN A 191 28.54 -11.07 2.87
N ASN A 192 27.72 -12.05 2.50
CA ASN A 192 27.62 -12.60 1.15
C ASN A 192 26.14 -12.81 0.79
N LEU A 193 25.83 -12.78 -0.52
CA LEU A 193 24.54 -13.27 -1.01
C LEU A 193 24.52 -14.80 -0.83
N GLN A 194 23.65 -15.38 -0.01
CA GLN A 194 22.68 -14.75 0.89
C GLN A 194 22.77 -15.46 2.25
N ASP A 195 23.88 -15.21 2.95
CA ASP A 195 24.25 -15.92 4.19
C ASP A 195 23.57 -15.36 5.44
N PHE A 196 22.95 -14.18 5.33
CA PHE A 196 22.30 -13.42 6.40
C PHE A 196 23.24 -13.11 7.59
N GLU A 197 24.54 -13.05 7.33
CA GLU A 197 25.53 -12.65 8.32
C GLU A 197 25.79 -11.16 8.21
N TRP A 198 25.84 -10.43 9.33
CA TRP A 198 26.18 -9.01 9.30
C TRP A 198 27.59 -8.80 8.72
N ARG A 199 27.70 -7.96 7.68
CA ARG A 199 28.96 -7.69 7.01
C ARG A 199 30.02 -7.15 7.97
N LYS A 200 31.14 -7.86 8.07
CA LYS A 200 32.29 -7.45 8.88
C LYS A 200 32.85 -6.12 8.38
N GLY A 201 33.15 -5.22 9.31
CA GLY A 201 33.62 -3.86 9.02
C GLY A 201 32.49 -2.84 8.84
N ASN A 202 31.27 -3.28 8.49
CA ASN A 202 30.10 -2.42 8.43
C ASN A 202 29.32 -2.38 9.75
N TYR A 203 29.32 -3.50 10.48
CA TYR A 203 28.66 -3.67 11.78
C TYR A 203 29.68 -4.17 12.80
N THR A 204 29.77 -3.46 13.92
CA THR A 204 30.64 -3.82 15.06
C THR A 204 29.85 -4.59 16.11
N ASN A 205 28.63 -4.16 16.41
CA ASN A 205 27.75 -4.79 17.38
C ASN A 205 26.27 -4.68 16.95
N PRO A 206 25.84 -5.48 15.96
CA PRO A 206 24.50 -5.38 15.39
C PRO A 206 23.39 -5.58 16.43
N LYS A 207 23.57 -6.48 17.41
CA LYS A 207 22.61 -6.66 18.52
C LYS A 207 22.44 -5.40 19.37
N ALA A 208 23.54 -4.73 19.72
CA ALA A 208 23.46 -3.49 20.48
C ALA A 208 22.87 -2.34 19.66
N MET A 209 23.19 -2.25 18.37
CA MET A 209 22.58 -1.32 17.43
C MET A 209 21.06 -1.51 17.38
N LEU A 210 20.59 -2.74 17.11
CA LEU A 210 19.17 -3.07 17.03
C LEU A 210 18.45 -2.80 18.33
N LYS A 211 19.04 -3.15 19.48
CA LYS A 211 18.48 -2.81 20.78
C LYS A 211 18.33 -1.29 20.96
N LYS A 212 19.38 -0.53 20.66
CA LYS A 212 19.36 0.94 20.78
C LYS A 212 18.30 1.58 19.88
N LEU A 213 18.17 1.08 18.64
CA LEU A 213 17.13 1.51 17.71
C LEU A 213 15.73 1.19 18.25
N LYS A 214 15.52 -0.05 18.71
CA LYS A 214 14.25 -0.50 19.30
C LYS A 214 13.86 0.30 20.54
N ASP A 215 14.79 0.57 21.45
CA ASP A 215 14.57 1.39 22.65
C ASP A 215 14.14 2.83 22.29
N ASN A 216 14.42 3.30 21.06
CA ASN A 216 14.02 4.60 20.53
C ASN A 216 12.84 4.52 19.53
N GLY A 217 12.13 3.39 19.50
CA GLY A 217 10.92 3.19 18.70
C GLY A 217 11.15 2.83 17.23
N PHE A 218 12.41 2.58 16.82
CA PHE A 218 12.73 2.17 15.45
C PHE A 218 12.66 0.66 15.28
N LYS A 219 12.14 0.22 14.14
CA LYS A 219 12.21 -1.15 13.65
C LYS A 219 13.19 -1.18 12.48
N MET A 220 13.94 -2.28 12.34
CA MET A 220 14.88 -2.46 11.24
C MET A 220 14.39 -3.56 10.32
N ILE A 221 14.36 -3.27 9.02
CA ILE A 221 14.04 -4.22 7.95
C ILE A 221 15.29 -4.40 7.10
N VAL A 222 15.61 -5.63 6.69
CA VAL A 222 16.85 -5.92 5.91
C VAL A 222 16.52 -6.61 4.60
N SER A 223 17.35 -6.36 3.57
CA SER A 223 17.17 -6.97 2.24
C SER A 223 17.49 -8.46 2.22
N GLN A 224 16.90 -9.17 1.28
CA GLN A 224 17.40 -10.45 0.85
C GLN A 224 17.23 -10.60 -0.66
N ASP A 225 18.22 -11.22 -1.30
CA ASP A 225 18.17 -11.66 -2.70
C ASP A 225 17.92 -13.18 -2.75
N PRO A 226 17.33 -13.71 -3.82
CA PRO A 226 16.95 -15.13 -3.92
C PRO A 226 18.08 -16.03 -4.46
N VAL A 227 19.34 -15.58 -4.33
CA VAL A 227 20.51 -16.23 -4.94
C VAL A 227 21.63 -16.44 -3.93
N VAL A 228 22.51 -17.41 -4.21
CA VAL A 228 23.76 -17.61 -3.48
C VAL A 228 24.94 -17.38 -4.41
N SER A 229 25.78 -16.41 -4.08
CA SER A 229 26.97 -16.08 -4.86
C SER A 229 27.97 -17.25 -4.88
N GLN A 230 28.54 -17.55 -6.04
CA GLN A 230 29.62 -18.52 -6.18
C GLN A 230 30.89 -18.10 -5.42
N LYS A 231 31.04 -16.82 -5.06
CA LYS A 231 32.14 -16.35 -4.22
C LYS A 231 32.01 -16.80 -2.77
N ASP A 232 30.80 -17.07 -2.29
CA ASP A 232 30.61 -17.75 -1.01
C ASP A 232 30.80 -19.26 -1.19
N ASN A 233 32.05 -19.68 -1.13
CA ASN A 233 32.42 -21.09 -1.25
C ASN A 233 31.71 -22.01 -0.24
N LYS A 234 31.23 -21.50 0.90
CA LYS A 234 30.62 -22.33 1.94
C LYS A 234 29.14 -22.55 1.66
N GLN A 235 28.35 -21.48 1.56
CA GLN A 235 26.91 -21.61 1.32
C GLN A 235 26.63 -22.16 -0.09
N TRP A 236 27.43 -21.76 -1.09
CA TRP A 236 27.29 -22.27 -2.44
C TRP A 236 27.52 -23.78 -2.49
N ALA A 237 28.63 -24.28 -1.91
CA ALA A 237 28.95 -25.70 -1.91
C ALA A 237 27.93 -26.53 -1.11
N GLU A 238 27.37 -25.97 -0.05
CA GLU A 238 26.27 -26.59 0.70
C GLU A 238 25.02 -26.75 -0.17
N ALA A 239 24.54 -25.65 -0.76
CA ALA A 239 23.33 -25.64 -1.57
C ALA A 239 23.46 -26.50 -2.84
N ASP A 240 24.60 -26.45 -3.52
CA ASP A 240 24.88 -27.29 -4.70
C ASP A 240 24.89 -28.78 -4.33
N LYS A 241 25.58 -29.16 -3.24
CA LYS A 241 25.61 -30.55 -2.75
C LYS A 241 24.23 -31.07 -2.38
N LEU A 242 23.38 -30.20 -1.81
CA LEU A 242 22.00 -30.54 -1.45
C LEU A 242 21.05 -30.53 -2.66
N GLY A 243 21.48 -30.02 -3.82
CA GLY A 243 20.67 -29.90 -5.02
C GLY A 243 19.59 -28.83 -4.90
N TYR A 244 19.86 -27.76 -4.14
CA TYR A 244 18.90 -26.69 -3.82
C TYR A 244 18.90 -25.52 -4.81
N PHE A 245 19.77 -25.56 -5.82
CA PHE A 245 19.74 -24.60 -6.92
C PHE A 245 18.83 -25.07 -8.06
N VAL A 246 18.22 -24.08 -8.71
CA VAL A 246 17.59 -24.25 -10.02
C VAL A 246 18.62 -24.82 -10.98
N LYS A 247 18.22 -25.81 -11.76
CA LYS A 247 19.13 -26.52 -12.67
C LYS A 247 19.13 -25.92 -14.05
N ASP A 248 20.21 -26.11 -14.78
CA ASP A 248 20.25 -25.93 -16.23
C ASP A 248 19.82 -27.23 -16.91
N VAL A 249 18.77 -27.20 -17.73
CA VAL A 249 18.27 -28.39 -18.45
C VAL A 249 19.31 -29.03 -19.37
N ARG A 250 20.28 -28.24 -19.86
CA ARG A 250 21.33 -28.68 -20.80
C ARG A 250 22.41 -29.51 -20.12
N THR A 251 22.69 -29.22 -18.85
CA THR A 251 23.81 -29.83 -18.10
C THR A 251 23.35 -30.66 -16.89
N ASN A 252 22.10 -30.47 -16.44
CA ASN A 252 21.51 -31.01 -15.22
C ASN A 252 22.29 -30.66 -13.92
N LYS A 253 23.11 -29.60 -13.98
CA LYS A 253 23.80 -28.97 -12.84
C LYS A 253 23.10 -27.66 -12.45
N ALA A 254 23.54 -27.00 -11.38
CA ALA A 254 23.07 -25.66 -11.03
C ALA A 254 23.22 -24.71 -12.24
N TYR A 255 22.19 -23.91 -12.50
CA TYR A 255 22.23 -22.89 -13.54
C TYR A 255 23.20 -21.76 -13.14
N ASP A 256 24.09 -21.38 -14.07
CA ASP A 256 25.12 -20.36 -13.85
C ASP A 256 24.55 -18.97 -14.15
N MET A 257 23.91 -18.36 -13.15
CA MET A 257 23.22 -17.08 -13.29
C MET A 257 24.18 -15.91 -13.10
N PRO A 258 24.29 -14.95 -14.05
CA PRO A 258 24.98 -13.68 -13.80
C PRO A 258 24.17 -12.80 -12.85
N TRP A 259 24.85 -12.03 -11.99
CA TRP A 259 24.23 -11.12 -11.02
C TRP A 259 24.97 -9.77 -10.98
N PRO A 260 24.28 -8.63 -10.76
CA PRO A 260 24.91 -7.30 -10.75
C PRO A 260 25.94 -7.11 -9.64
N TRP A 261 25.82 -7.84 -8.53
CA TRP A 261 26.80 -7.84 -7.44
C TRP A 261 27.10 -9.26 -6.96
N GLY A 262 28.26 -9.44 -6.32
CA GLY A 262 28.70 -10.77 -5.86
C GLY A 262 29.22 -11.70 -6.96
N GLY A 263 29.07 -11.36 -8.25
CA GLY A 263 29.45 -12.22 -9.37
C GLY A 263 28.39 -13.28 -9.65
N ASN A 264 28.71 -14.28 -10.50
CA ASN A 264 27.76 -15.34 -10.81
C ASN A 264 27.26 -16.07 -9.53
N CYS A 265 26.04 -16.57 -9.60
CA CYS A 265 25.33 -17.14 -8.48
C CYS A 265 24.58 -18.42 -8.89
N GLY A 266 24.18 -19.18 -7.87
CA GLY A 266 23.12 -20.18 -8.01
C GLY A 266 21.78 -19.55 -7.63
N VAL A 267 20.78 -19.69 -8.48
CA VAL A 267 19.39 -19.30 -8.19
C VAL A 267 18.80 -20.34 -7.25
N VAL A 268 18.34 -19.94 -6.06
CA VAL A 268 17.75 -20.88 -5.10
C VAL A 268 16.39 -21.33 -5.61
N ASP A 269 16.13 -22.63 -5.59
CA ASP A 269 14.86 -23.21 -6.06
C ASP A 269 13.86 -23.35 -4.91
N PHE A 270 13.07 -22.29 -4.70
CA PHE A 270 12.02 -22.25 -3.67
C PHE A 270 10.81 -23.16 -3.97
N THR A 271 10.81 -23.84 -5.11
CA THR A 271 9.80 -24.86 -5.44
C THR A 271 10.17 -26.25 -4.89
N ILE A 272 11.39 -26.41 -4.37
CA ILE A 272 11.83 -27.59 -3.61
C ILE A 272 11.34 -27.47 -2.15
N PRO A 273 10.53 -28.40 -1.64
CA PRO A 273 10.00 -28.32 -0.26
C PRO A 273 11.09 -28.22 0.82
N GLU A 274 12.21 -28.92 0.67
CA GLU A 274 13.32 -28.94 1.62
C GLU A 274 14.08 -27.61 1.68
N VAL A 275 14.05 -26.81 0.60
CA VAL A 275 14.66 -25.48 0.56
C VAL A 275 13.97 -24.54 1.54
N ALA A 276 12.68 -24.73 1.82
CA ALA A 276 11.96 -23.88 2.75
C ALA A 276 12.60 -23.91 4.15
N ASP A 277 12.80 -25.10 4.73
CA ASP A 277 13.42 -25.21 6.06
C ASP A 277 14.90 -24.81 6.07
N TRP A 278 15.60 -25.00 4.95
CA TRP A 278 16.99 -24.57 4.79
C TRP A 278 17.09 -23.04 4.80
N TRP A 279 16.36 -22.35 3.91
CA TRP A 279 16.31 -20.88 3.86
C TRP A 279 15.82 -20.29 5.17
N GLY A 280 14.80 -20.91 5.77
CA GLY A 280 14.24 -20.52 7.06
C GLY A 280 15.28 -20.47 8.19
N LYS A 281 16.27 -21.38 8.21
CA LYS A 281 17.37 -21.34 9.18
C LYS A 281 18.32 -20.18 8.92
N TYR A 282 18.57 -19.84 7.66
CA TYR A 282 19.43 -18.73 7.27
C TYR A 282 18.79 -17.38 7.61
N GLN A 283 17.56 -17.12 7.14
CA GLN A 283 16.88 -15.85 7.38
C GLN A 283 16.58 -15.57 8.86
N GLN A 284 16.50 -16.62 9.70
CA GLN A 284 16.23 -16.46 11.12
C GLN A 284 17.38 -15.80 11.88
N LYS A 285 18.63 -15.90 11.41
CA LYS A 285 19.81 -15.35 12.10
C LYS A 285 19.66 -13.87 12.47
N PRO A 286 19.34 -12.95 11.54
CA PRO A 286 19.15 -11.55 11.92
C PRO A 286 17.85 -11.30 12.71
N ILE A 287 16.82 -12.16 12.58
CA ILE A 287 15.59 -12.08 13.38
C ILE A 287 15.91 -12.37 14.85
N ASP A 288 16.74 -13.37 15.12
CA ASP A 288 17.24 -13.69 16.47
C ASP A 288 18.06 -12.54 17.08
N ASP A 289 18.67 -11.68 16.25
CA ASP A 289 19.36 -10.47 16.67
C ASP A 289 18.42 -9.28 16.92
N GLY A 290 17.20 -9.31 16.36
CA GLY A 290 16.14 -8.33 16.59
C GLY A 290 15.69 -7.51 15.39
N ILE A 291 16.01 -7.90 14.14
CA ILE A 291 15.35 -7.29 12.97
C ILE A 291 13.84 -7.60 13.01
N SER A 292 13.04 -6.80 12.31
CA SER A 292 11.57 -6.88 12.36
C SER A 292 10.92 -7.43 11.09
N GLY A 293 11.72 -7.83 10.11
CA GLY A 293 11.24 -8.39 8.85
C GLY A 293 12.17 -8.10 7.69
N PHE A 294 11.65 -8.27 6.48
CA PHE A 294 12.42 -8.25 5.24
C PHE A 294 11.80 -7.36 4.17
N TRP A 295 12.62 -7.01 3.20
CA TRP A 295 12.16 -6.77 1.84
C TRP A 295 12.84 -7.79 0.93
N THR A 296 12.04 -8.41 0.06
CA THR A 296 12.46 -9.46 -0.86
C THR A 296 12.67 -8.83 -2.23
N ASP A 297 13.93 -8.68 -2.60
CA ASP A 297 14.34 -7.96 -3.81
C ASP A 297 14.74 -8.93 -4.92
N MET A 298 14.72 -8.49 -6.17
CA MET A 298 15.27 -9.24 -7.31
C MET A 298 14.62 -10.59 -7.63
N GLY A 299 13.39 -10.80 -7.17
CA GLY A 299 12.64 -12.04 -7.32
C GLY A 299 11.97 -12.26 -8.69
N GLU A 300 12.27 -11.47 -9.72
CA GLU A 300 11.66 -11.63 -11.04
C GLU A 300 11.93 -13.02 -11.68
N PRO A 301 13.14 -13.63 -11.63
CA PRO A 301 14.43 -13.15 -11.10
C PRO A 301 15.01 -11.97 -11.89
N ALA A 302 15.72 -11.07 -11.23
CA ALA A 302 16.40 -9.95 -11.91
C ALA A 302 17.30 -10.40 -13.07
N TRP A 303 17.60 -9.51 -14.02
CA TRP A 303 18.39 -9.81 -15.23
C TRP A 303 17.87 -11.04 -16.00
N SER A 304 16.54 -11.18 -16.06
CA SER A 304 15.84 -12.25 -16.75
C SER A 304 14.64 -11.72 -17.55
N ASN A 305 14.82 -10.59 -18.24
CA ASN A 305 13.79 -9.98 -19.06
C ASN A 305 13.48 -10.85 -20.29
N GLU A 306 12.45 -10.50 -21.07
CA GLU A 306 12.02 -11.29 -22.24
C GLU A 306 13.16 -11.55 -23.24
N GLU A 307 14.08 -10.60 -23.38
CA GLU A 307 15.26 -10.71 -24.26
C GLU A 307 16.36 -11.66 -23.75
N ASP A 308 16.35 -12.01 -22.45
CA ASP A 308 17.35 -12.86 -21.81
C ASP A 308 17.02 -14.35 -22.01
N THR A 309 16.94 -14.80 -23.26
CA THR A 309 16.40 -16.13 -23.60
C THR A 309 17.19 -17.31 -23.03
N ASP A 310 18.43 -17.12 -22.59
CA ASP A 310 19.20 -18.18 -21.92
C ASP A 310 18.52 -18.66 -20.62
N ARG A 311 17.76 -17.79 -19.96
CA ARG A 311 17.00 -18.08 -18.73
C ARG A 311 15.95 -19.15 -18.93
N LEU A 312 15.45 -19.35 -20.15
CA LEU A 312 14.50 -20.42 -20.47
C LEU A 312 15.10 -21.82 -20.29
N ASN A 313 16.43 -21.95 -20.18
CA ASN A 313 17.10 -23.21 -19.84
C ASN A 313 17.04 -23.53 -18.34
N MET A 314 16.58 -22.62 -17.49
CA MET A 314 16.35 -22.90 -16.08
C MET A 314 15.23 -23.94 -15.91
N LYS A 315 15.52 -24.97 -15.14
CA LYS A 315 14.63 -26.06 -14.77
C LYS A 315 14.50 -26.09 -13.26
N HIS A 316 13.33 -25.66 -12.80
CA HIS A 316 12.91 -25.71 -11.41
C HIS A 316 12.37 -27.11 -11.09
N ARG A 317 12.21 -27.45 -9.82
CA ARG A 317 11.71 -28.76 -9.38
C ARG A 317 10.33 -29.09 -9.92
N ILE A 318 9.48 -28.07 -10.10
CA ILE A 318 8.08 -28.22 -10.52
C ILE A 318 7.83 -27.86 -11.99
N GLY A 319 8.80 -27.30 -12.73
CA GLY A 319 8.56 -26.88 -14.12
C GLY A 319 9.76 -26.22 -14.79
N MET A 320 9.62 -25.93 -16.08
CA MET A 320 10.58 -25.11 -16.84
C MET A 320 10.36 -23.62 -16.57
N HIS A 321 11.36 -22.79 -16.85
CA HIS A 321 11.32 -21.39 -16.47
C HIS A 321 10.19 -20.59 -17.15
N ASP A 322 9.78 -20.94 -18.36
CA ASP A 322 8.63 -20.33 -19.04
C ASP A 322 7.33 -20.43 -18.24
N GLU A 323 7.12 -21.52 -17.50
CA GLU A 323 5.98 -21.71 -16.59
C GLU A 323 6.21 -21.06 -15.21
N ILE A 324 7.45 -21.17 -14.69
CA ILE A 324 7.76 -20.85 -13.29
C ILE A 324 8.19 -19.40 -13.08
N HIS A 325 8.68 -18.71 -14.11
CA HIS A 325 9.24 -17.37 -14.03
C HIS A 325 8.32 -16.40 -13.26
N ASN A 326 7.06 -16.24 -13.68
CA ASN A 326 6.13 -15.31 -13.04
C ASN A 326 5.77 -15.67 -11.59
N ILE A 327 5.96 -16.93 -11.17
CA ILE A 327 5.70 -17.38 -9.80
C ILE A 327 6.97 -17.61 -8.98
N TYR A 328 8.16 -17.35 -9.54
CA TYR A 328 9.43 -17.57 -8.85
C TYR A 328 9.46 -16.75 -7.55
N GLY A 329 9.31 -15.42 -7.65
CA GLY A 329 9.20 -14.53 -6.50
C GLY A 329 8.04 -14.88 -5.56
N LEU A 330 6.88 -15.27 -6.10
CA LEU A 330 5.74 -15.69 -5.27
C LEU A 330 6.06 -16.90 -4.39
N THR A 331 6.72 -17.92 -4.95
CA THR A 331 7.09 -19.14 -4.20
C THR A 331 8.15 -18.85 -3.14
N TRP A 332 9.09 -17.96 -3.45
CA TRP A 332 10.07 -17.47 -2.48
C TRP A 332 9.41 -16.68 -1.34
N ASP A 333 8.57 -15.69 -1.65
CA ASP A 333 7.89 -14.86 -0.65
C ASP A 333 7.00 -15.71 0.28
N LYS A 334 6.38 -16.76 -0.28
CA LYS A 334 5.65 -17.77 0.48
C LYS A 334 6.56 -18.50 1.45
N VAL A 335 7.72 -18.98 1.01
CA VAL A 335 8.72 -19.63 1.87
C VAL A 335 9.19 -18.71 2.98
N VAL A 336 9.52 -17.45 2.67
CA VAL A 336 9.98 -16.45 3.65
C VAL A 336 8.95 -16.27 4.75
N LYS A 337 7.66 -16.07 4.40
CA LYS A 337 6.60 -15.95 5.39
C LYS A 337 6.37 -17.22 6.19
N GLU A 338 6.22 -18.38 5.53
CA GLU A 338 5.92 -19.64 6.21
C GLU A 338 7.02 -19.99 7.22
N GLN A 339 8.28 -19.74 6.87
CA GLN A 339 9.39 -19.94 7.78
C GLN A 339 9.46 -18.90 8.90
N PHE A 340 9.10 -17.64 8.62
CA PHE A 340 8.95 -16.64 9.66
C PHE A 340 7.89 -17.08 10.68
N GLU A 341 6.70 -17.47 10.24
CA GLU A 341 5.60 -17.89 11.13
C GLU A 341 5.93 -19.18 11.90
N LYS A 342 6.60 -20.13 11.26
CA LYS A 342 7.07 -21.37 11.89
C LYS A 342 8.03 -21.11 13.05
N ARG A 343 8.86 -20.07 12.95
CA ARG A 343 9.95 -19.77 13.90
C ARG A 343 9.63 -18.65 14.87
N ASN A 344 8.66 -17.81 14.53
CA ASN A 344 8.23 -16.62 15.27
C ASN A 344 6.71 -16.71 15.49
N PRO A 345 6.24 -17.68 16.29
CA PRO A 345 4.81 -17.98 16.40
C PRO A 345 4.01 -16.78 16.92
N ASN A 346 2.81 -16.61 16.36
CA ASN A 346 1.88 -15.53 16.69
C ASN A 346 2.41 -14.11 16.41
N GLN A 347 3.39 -13.94 15.51
CA GLN A 347 3.85 -12.61 15.06
C GLN A 347 3.41 -12.31 13.63
N ARG A 348 3.10 -11.05 13.34
CA ARG A 348 2.92 -10.58 11.96
C ARG A 348 4.29 -10.40 11.31
N ILE A 349 4.47 -10.98 10.12
CA ILE A 349 5.64 -10.68 9.31
C ILE A 349 5.54 -9.25 8.75
N PHE A 350 6.67 -8.56 8.67
CA PHE A 350 6.86 -7.50 7.68
C PHE A 350 7.66 -8.08 6.51
N GLN A 351 7.04 -8.15 5.33
CA GLN A 351 7.67 -8.55 4.08
C GLN A 351 7.16 -7.63 2.98
N MET A 352 8.04 -6.96 2.26
CA MET A 352 7.70 -6.10 1.13
C MET A 352 8.48 -6.58 -0.09
N THR A 353 7.81 -6.90 -1.20
CA THR A 353 8.42 -7.60 -2.36
C THR A 353 8.49 -6.74 -3.63
N ARG A 354 9.52 -7.01 -4.44
CA ARG A 354 9.66 -6.46 -5.80
C ARG A 354 8.86 -7.27 -6.81
N SER A 355 8.95 -8.60 -6.73
CA SER A 355 8.39 -9.51 -7.72
C SER A 355 7.30 -10.39 -7.12
N ALA A 356 6.22 -10.56 -7.86
CA ALA A 356 5.07 -11.30 -7.36
C ALA A 356 4.18 -11.85 -8.48
N TYR A 357 3.25 -12.71 -8.07
CA TYR A 357 2.13 -13.20 -8.86
C TYR A 357 0.80 -12.97 -8.12
N ALA A 358 -0.33 -13.20 -8.79
CA ALA A 358 -1.65 -13.23 -8.14
C ALA A 358 -1.66 -14.13 -6.89
N GLY A 359 -2.24 -13.63 -5.78
CA GLY A 359 -2.26 -14.33 -4.49
C GLY A 359 -1.15 -13.92 -3.51
N LEU A 360 -0.26 -13.02 -3.89
CA LEU A 360 0.82 -12.50 -3.04
C LEU A 360 0.35 -11.94 -1.70
N GLN A 361 -0.90 -11.44 -1.62
CA GLN A 361 -1.44 -10.77 -0.44
C GLN A 361 -1.49 -11.65 0.81
N ARG A 362 -1.42 -12.97 0.62
CA ARG A 362 -1.32 -13.95 1.71
C ARG A 362 0.05 -13.95 2.38
N TYR A 363 1.06 -13.40 1.70
CA TYR A 363 2.47 -13.57 2.02
C TYR A 363 3.23 -12.27 2.24
N THR A 364 2.93 -11.23 1.46
CA THR A 364 3.80 -10.07 1.34
C THR A 364 3.03 -8.80 0.96
N PHE A 365 3.71 -7.68 1.14
CA PHE A 365 3.33 -6.35 0.69
C PHE A 365 4.14 -5.98 -0.56
N GLY A 366 3.91 -4.83 -1.20
CA GLY A 366 4.63 -4.47 -2.43
C GLY A 366 5.21 -3.06 -2.44
N TRP A 367 6.29 -2.86 -3.18
CA TRP A 367 6.66 -1.51 -3.64
C TRP A 367 6.83 -1.49 -5.16
N THR A 368 6.72 -0.32 -5.78
CA THR A 368 6.69 -0.17 -7.24
C THR A 368 8.06 -0.15 -7.93
N ASN A 369 9.05 -0.82 -7.35
CA ASN A 369 10.37 -1.05 -7.94
C ASN A 369 11.14 0.25 -8.22
N ASP A 370 12.14 0.17 -9.09
CA ASP A 370 13.14 1.21 -9.36
C ASP A 370 12.57 2.33 -10.25
N SER A 371 11.69 3.14 -9.67
CA SER A 371 11.02 4.26 -10.35
C SER A 371 11.90 5.51 -10.47
N GLY A 372 11.46 6.49 -11.28
CA GLY A 372 12.15 7.79 -11.42
C GLY A 372 12.88 7.93 -12.75
N SER A 373 13.79 8.90 -12.84
CA SER A 373 14.47 9.28 -14.08
C SER A 373 15.98 9.16 -13.88
N GLY A 374 16.61 8.17 -14.54
CA GLY A 374 18.03 7.89 -14.36
C GLY A 374 18.98 8.88 -15.03
N SER A 375 18.58 9.49 -16.15
CA SER A 375 19.43 10.44 -16.88
C SER A 375 19.49 11.81 -16.21
N ASP A 376 18.38 12.25 -15.64
CA ASP A 376 18.26 13.46 -14.83
C ASP A 376 17.10 13.28 -13.86
N VAL A 377 17.39 13.28 -12.56
CA VAL A 377 16.40 13.12 -11.49
C VAL A 377 15.31 14.19 -11.55
N LEU A 378 15.62 15.40 -12.06
CA LEU A 378 14.69 16.54 -12.11
C LEU A 378 13.58 16.37 -13.16
N ASP A 379 13.73 15.41 -14.07
CA ASP A 379 12.73 15.06 -15.09
C ASP A 379 11.71 14.02 -14.59
N GLY A 380 11.85 13.50 -13.36
CA GLY A 380 11.01 12.44 -12.80
C GLY A 380 9.54 12.79 -12.51
N TRP A 381 9.05 13.98 -12.88
CA TRP A 381 7.68 14.43 -12.59
C TRP A 381 6.61 13.54 -13.23
N ALA A 382 6.81 13.12 -14.48
CA ALA A 382 5.83 12.28 -15.18
C ALA A 382 5.80 10.85 -14.60
N GLN A 383 6.97 10.29 -14.24
CA GLN A 383 7.07 9.02 -13.54
C GLN A 383 6.40 9.08 -12.17
N MET A 384 6.61 10.15 -11.40
CA MET A 384 5.92 10.38 -10.12
C MET A 384 4.40 10.49 -10.32
N GLU A 385 3.91 11.23 -11.33
CA GLU A 385 2.48 11.32 -11.62
C GLU A 385 1.87 9.95 -11.91
N ASN A 386 2.58 9.10 -12.67
CA ASN A 386 2.08 7.77 -13.02
C ASN A 386 2.02 6.80 -11.83
N GLN A 387 2.78 7.03 -10.75
CA GLN A 387 2.71 6.20 -9.53
C GLN A 387 1.31 6.20 -8.88
N VAL A 388 0.48 7.24 -9.11
CA VAL A 388 -0.91 7.23 -8.65
C VAL A 388 -1.70 6.10 -9.31
N ALA A 389 -1.62 6.00 -10.64
CA ALA A 389 -2.31 4.97 -11.40
C ALA A 389 -1.74 3.56 -11.13
N VAL A 390 -0.42 3.46 -10.98
CA VAL A 390 0.26 2.21 -10.61
C VAL A 390 -0.21 1.75 -9.23
N GLY A 391 -0.23 2.63 -8.22
CA GLY A 391 -0.63 2.30 -6.86
C GLY A 391 -2.10 1.86 -6.73
N ILE A 392 -3.01 2.54 -7.43
CA ILE A 392 -4.42 2.12 -7.50
C ILE A 392 -4.52 0.73 -8.15
N SER A 393 -3.81 0.49 -9.27
CA SER A 393 -3.86 -0.77 -10.00
C SER A 393 -3.24 -1.93 -9.21
N ALA A 394 -2.15 -1.68 -8.48
CA ALA A 394 -1.56 -2.60 -7.50
C ALA A 394 -2.59 -2.97 -6.43
N GLY A 395 -3.32 -1.98 -5.89
CA GLY A 395 -4.43 -2.19 -4.97
C GLY A 395 -5.50 -3.14 -5.51
N LEU A 396 -5.93 -2.96 -6.76
CA LEU A 396 -6.87 -3.88 -7.44
C LEU A 396 -6.29 -5.29 -7.59
N GLY A 397 -4.98 -5.40 -7.83
CA GLY A 397 -4.27 -6.68 -7.90
C GLY A 397 -4.18 -7.43 -6.57
N GLY A 398 -4.65 -6.85 -5.46
CA GLY A 398 -4.53 -7.43 -4.12
C GLY A 398 -3.33 -6.90 -3.34
N ILE A 399 -2.76 -5.73 -3.68
CA ILE A 399 -1.66 -5.11 -2.93
C ILE A 399 -2.19 -3.91 -2.13
N PRO A 400 -3.01 -4.10 -1.07
CA PRO A 400 -3.55 -2.99 -0.28
C PRO A 400 -2.50 -2.30 0.59
N PHE A 401 -1.34 -2.92 0.78
CA PHE A 401 -0.19 -2.35 1.48
C PHE A 401 0.91 -2.15 0.46
N TRP A 402 0.98 -0.95 -0.11
CA TRP A 402 1.96 -0.61 -1.15
C TRP A 402 2.71 0.69 -0.82
N THR A 403 3.81 0.92 -1.52
CA THR A 403 4.49 2.21 -1.63
C THR A 403 5.19 2.36 -2.98
N THR A 404 5.58 3.59 -3.30
CA THR A 404 6.66 3.89 -4.25
C THR A 404 7.89 4.30 -3.47
N ASP A 405 9.05 4.31 -4.11
CA ASP A 405 10.21 5.03 -3.58
C ASP A 405 9.94 6.53 -3.64
N ILE A 406 9.77 7.16 -2.48
CA ILE A 406 9.61 8.60 -2.37
C ILE A 406 10.95 9.23 -2.74
N SER A 407 10.92 10.12 -3.73
CA SER A 407 12.06 10.67 -4.52
C SER A 407 12.37 9.94 -5.82
N GLY A 408 11.83 8.73 -6.02
CA GLY A 408 12.28 7.80 -7.06
C GLY A 408 13.54 7.05 -6.63
N TYR A 409 13.79 5.89 -7.23
CA TYR A 409 15.07 5.19 -7.08
C TYR A 409 16.17 5.87 -7.89
N CYS A 410 15.84 6.27 -9.12
CA CYS A 410 16.83 6.64 -10.13
C CYS A 410 17.21 8.14 -10.17
N GLY A 411 18.49 8.38 -10.50
CA GLY A 411 19.03 9.65 -10.96
C GLY A 411 19.88 10.36 -9.90
N ASP A 412 21.14 10.64 -10.20
CA ASP A 412 22.05 11.28 -9.24
C ASP A 412 21.52 12.65 -8.77
N ILE A 413 21.43 12.83 -7.45
CA ILE A 413 21.03 14.11 -6.85
C ILE A 413 22.28 14.98 -6.69
N THR A 414 22.62 15.67 -7.77
CA THR A 414 23.77 16.60 -7.81
C THR A 414 23.43 18.01 -7.30
N ASP A 415 22.15 18.40 -7.30
CA ASP A 415 21.66 19.69 -6.82
C ASP A 415 20.38 19.50 -5.97
N TYR A 416 20.56 19.47 -4.64
CA TYR A 416 19.47 19.31 -3.67
C TYR A 416 18.43 20.44 -3.70
N PRO A 417 18.82 21.73 -3.73
CA PRO A 417 17.88 22.82 -3.95
C PRO A 417 17.00 22.65 -5.20
N ALA A 418 17.56 22.20 -6.33
CA ALA A 418 16.79 21.97 -7.55
C ALA A 418 15.79 20.80 -7.41
N MET A 419 16.17 19.75 -6.67
CA MET A 419 15.32 18.57 -6.41
C MET A 419 14.22 18.82 -5.36
N ALA A 420 14.36 19.86 -4.52
CA ALA A 420 13.52 20.09 -3.35
C ALA A 420 12.01 20.17 -3.66
N GLU A 421 11.62 20.74 -4.81
CA GLU A 421 10.20 20.81 -5.20
C GLU A 421 9.64 19.42 -5.53
N LEU A 422 10.34 18.65 -6.36
CA LEU A 422 9.94 17.30 -6.74
C LEU A 422 9.89 16.39 -5.50
N TYR A 423 10.93 16.42 -4.66
CA TYR A 423 10.95 15.67 -3.40
C TYR A 423 9.77 16.02 -2.48
N THR A 424 9.48 17.31 -2.30
CA THR A 424 8.36 17.75 -1.45
C THR A 424 7.03 17.24 -1.99
N ARG A 425 6.79 17.32 -3.31
CA ARG A 425 5.55 16.80 -3.92
C ARG A 425 5.46 15.28 -3.87
N TRP A 426 6.58 14.58 -4.06
CA TRP A 426 6.61 13.13 -3.95
C TRP A 426 6.33 12.69 -2.52
N MET A 427 6.85 13.38 -1.50
CA MET A 427 6.51 13.10 -0.10
C MET A 427 5.02 13.35 0.18
N GLN A 428 4.47 14.46 -0.32
CA GLN A 428 3.05 14.78 -0.14
C GLN A 428 2.11 13.73 -0.74
N PHE A 429 2.46 13.15 -1.88
CA PHE A 429 1.77 11.97 -2.41
C PHE A 429 2.07 10.72 -1.58
N GLY A 430 3.35 10.46 -1.31
CA GLY A 430 3.88 9.24 -0.73
C GLY A 430 3.37 8.94 0.67
N ILE A 431 3.02 9.94 1.48
CA ILE A 431 2.43 9.70 2.81
C ILE A 431 1.04 9.06 2.74
N PHE A 432 0.36 9.11 1.59
CA PHE A 432 -0.89 8.37 1.32
C PHE A 432 -0.64 6.97 0.74
N CYS A 433 0.61 6.55 0.62
CA CYS A 433 0.95 5.14 0.45
C CYS A 433 1.03 4.50 1.85
N PRO A 434 0.30 3.40 2.14
CA PRO A 434 0.29 2.74 3.45
C PRO A 434 1.68 2.46 3.98
N LEU A 435 2.61 2.03 3.12
CA LEU A 435 4.00 1.71 3.50
C LEU A 435 5.01 2.81 3.16
N SER A 436 4.59 4.08 3.11
CA SER A 436 5.41 5.24 2.70
C SER A 436 6.89 5.15 3.08
N ARG A 437 7.75 5.01 2.06
CA ARG A 437 9.19 4.85 2.20
C ARG A 437 9.94 5.85 1.32
N ALA A 438 10.87 6.61 1.89
CA ALA A 438 11.87 7.33 1.12
C ALA A 438 13.08 6.44 0.85
N HIS A 439 13.51 6.38 -0.40
CA HIS A 439 14.61 5.55 -0.88
C HIS A 439 15.16 6.15 -2.18
N HIS A 440 16.42 5.86 -2.47
CA HIS A 440 17.14 6.30 -3.67
C HIS A 440 18.34 5.38 -3.91
N GLU A 441 18.82 5.31 -5.15
CA GLU A 441 20.02 4.58 -5.55
C GLU A 441 21.27 5.06 -4.79
N GLY A 442 22.17 4.12 -4.50
CA GLY A 442 23.51 4.45 -4.03
C GLY A 442 23.53 5.22 -2.70
N ASP A 443 24.41 6.23 -2.61
CA ASP A 443 24.53 7.10 -1.43
C ASP A 443 23.72 8.40 -1.55
N ASN A 444 22.85 8.52 -2.55
CA ASN A 444 21.99 9.69 -2.73
C ASN A 444 21.07 9.84 -1.51
N ALA A 445 21.41 10.77 -0.63
CA ALA A 445 20.72 11.01 0.64
C ALA A 445 19.34 11.62 0.39
N VAL A 446 18.27 10.99 0.85
CA VAL A 446 16.89 11.47 0.63
C VAL A 446 16.09 11.57 1.91
N GLU A 447 16.78 11.74 3.03
CA GLU A 447 16.16 12.11 4.29
C GLU A 447 15.53 13.51 4.19
N PRO A 448 14.40 13.76 4.88
CA PRO A 448 13.61 14.98 4.67
C PRO A 448 14.34 16.33 4.86
N TRP A 449 15.45 16.32 5.60
CA TRP A 449 16.26 17.51 5.88
C TRP A 449 17.32 17.83 4.82
N MET A 450 17.51 16.97 3.81
CA MET A 450 18.54 17.18 2.79
C MET A 450 18.20 18.32 1.81
N PHE A 451 16.92 18.70 1.72
CA PHE A 451 16.38 19.58 0.67
C PHE A 451 16.12 21.02 1.13
N GLY A 452 16.73 21.42 2.25
CA GLY A 452 16.58 22.75 2.85
C GLY A 452 15.32 22.92 3.71
N GLU A 453 15.28 24.02 4.48
CA GLU A 453 14.31 24.23 5.56
C GLU A 453 12.84 24.23 5.09
N VAL A 454 12.57 24.75 3.89
CA VAL A 454 11.21 24.81 3.33
C VAL A 454 10.71 23.40 3.02
N ALA A 455 11.55 22.57 2.39
CA ALA A 455 11.20 21.18 2.11
C ALA A 455 11.06 20.38 3.40
N GLU A 456 12.01 20.50 4.34
CA GLU A 456 11.97 19.82 5.64
C GLU A 456 10.67 20.14 6.40
N LYS A 457 10.28 21.42 6.46
CA LYS A 457 9.03 21.85 7.11
C LYS A 457 7.80 21.22 6.45
N ASN A 458 7.74 21.23 5.12
CA ASN A 458 6.56 20.75 4.38
C ASN A 458 6.45 19.22 4.43
N THR A 459 7.57 18.51 4.30
CA THR A 459 7.62 17.04 4.37
C THR A 459 7.35 16.54 5.78
N LYS A 460 7.89 17.21 6.81
CA LYS A 460 7.53 16.95 8.21
C LYS A 460 6.04 17.08 8.45
N ALA A 461 5.41 18.16 8.00
CA ALA A 461 3.96 18.36 8.15
C ALA A 461 3.13 17.28 7.43
N ALA A 462 3.59 16.82 6.26
CA ALA A 462 2.98 15.71 5.54
C ALA A 462 3.11 14.37 6.29
N ILE A 463 4.29 14.09 6.85
CA ILE A 463 4.54 12.91 7.69
C ILE A 463 3.65 12.97 8.94
N GLU A 464 3.63 14.09 9.66
CA GLU A 464 2.78 14.29 10.85
C GLU A 464 1.29 14.11 10.53
N LEU A 465 0.83 14.49 9.33
CA LEU A 465 -0.53 14.21 8.88
C LEU A 465 -0.82 12.71 8.81
N LYS A 466 0.09 11.92 8.24
CA LYS A 466 -0.04 10.45 8.19
C LYS A 466 -0.17 9.85 9.59
N TYR A 467 0.68 10.29 10.52
CA TYR A 467 0.64 9.83 11.91
C TYR A 467 -0.67 10.22 12.60
N LYS A 468 -1.17 11.45 12.39
CA LYS A 468 -2.51 11.83 12.90
C LYS A 468 -3.60 10.92 12.34
N LEU A 469 -3.53 10.57 11.05
CA LEU A 469 -4.48 9.67 10.38
C LEU A 469 -4.30 8.18 10.73
N PHE A 470 -3.35 7.79 11.60
CA PHE A 470 -3.08 6.39 11.89
C PHE A 470 -4.32 5.57 12.28
N PRO A 471 -5.23 6.01 13.19
CA PRO A 471 -6.42 5.22 13.55
C PRO A 471 -7.38 5.00 12.36
N TYR A 472 -7.51 6.02 11.49
CA TYR A 472 -8.27 5.94 10.25
C TYR A 472 -7.64 4.92 9.29
N LEU A 473 -6.34 5.07 9.04
CA LEU A 473 -5.57 4.19 8.17
C LEU A 473 -5.58 2.74 8.66
N TYR A 474 -5.42 2.52 9.97
CA TYR A 474 -5.41 1.19 10.59
C TYR A 474 -6.77 0.49 10.48
N THR A 475 -7.86 1.25 10.56
CA THR A 475 -9.20 0.73 10.31
C THR A 475 -9.35 0.26 8.86
N TYR A 476 -8.85 1.02 7.89
CA TYR A 476 -8.86 0.60 6.49
C TYR A 476 -7.88 -0.56 6.20
N SER A 477 -6.80 -0.69 6.96
CA SER A 477 -5.94 -1.89 6.92
C SER A 477 -6.71 -3.16 7.32
N ARG A 478 -7.58 -3.07 8.34
CA ARG A 478 -8.48 -4.18 8.70
C ARG A 478 -9.51 -4.44 7.60
N LYS A 479 -10.11 -3.39 7.06
CA LYS A 479 -11.08 -3.52 5.96
C LYS A 479 -10.46 -4.18 4.73
N ALA A 480 -9.20 -3.88 4.42
CA ALA A 480 -8.44 -4.55 3.37
C ALA A 480 -8.26 -6.04 3.64
N HIS A 481 -7.94 -6.45 4.88
CA HIS A 481 -7.90 -7.86 5.26
C HIS A 481 -9.26 -8.55 5.08
N ASP A 482 -10.33 -7.97 5.63
CA ASP A 482 -11.65 -8.60 5.65
C ASP A 482 -12.29 -8.71 4.25
N THR A 483 -12.08 -7.68 3.41
CA THR A 483 -12.83 -7.51 2.15
C THR A 483 -11.95 -7.50 0.91
N GLY A 484 -10.64 -7.39 1.04
CA GLY A 484 -9.75 -7.27 -0.11
C GLY A 484 -9.74 -5.90 -0.78
N LEU A 485 -10.53 -4.95 -0.30
CA LEU A 485 -10.58 -3.60 -0.86
C LEU A 485 -9.30 -2.83 -0.55
N PRO A 486 -8.66 -2.20 -1.55
CA PRO A 486 -7.49 -1.39 -1.29
C PRO A 486 -7.84 -0.12 -0.51
N ILE A 487 -6.82 0.43 0.16
CA ILE A 487 -6.94 1.68 0.93
C ILE A 487 -7.00 2.87 -0.04
N THR A 488 -6.16 2.89 -1.08
CA THR A 488 -6.24 3.87 -2.16
C THR A 488 -7.07 3.30 -3.30
N ARG A 489 -8.10 4.05 -3.70
CA ARG A 489 -9.12 3.64 -4.66
C ARG A 489 -9.24 4.66 -5.77
N GLY A 490 -9.28 4.18 -7.00
CA GLY A 490 -9.65 5.03 -8.14
C GLY A 490 -11.09 5.51 -7.97
N LEU A 491 -11.40 6.74 -8.41
CA LEU A 491 -12.75 7.30 -8.28
C LEU A 491 -13.81 6.42 -8.95
N PHE A 492 -13.45 5.73 -10.04
CA PHE A 492 -14.33 4.78 -10.73
C PHE A 492 -14.85 3.64 -9.83
N MET A 493 -14.12 3.27 -8.76
CA MET A 493 -14.55 2.22 -7.83
C MET A 493 -15.71 2.68 -6.94
N GLU A 494 -15.69 3.95 -6.54
CA GLU A 494 -16.67 4.56 -5.65
C GLU A 494 -17.84 5.19 -6.44
N TYR A 495 -17.57 5.67 -7.65
CA TYR A 495 -18.51 6.36 -8.53
C TYR A 495 -18.55 5.68 -9.91
N PRO A 496 -18.99 4.41 -10.01
CA PRO A 496 -18.89 3.62 -11.25
C PRO A 496 -19.78 4.11 -12.38
N ASN A 497 -20.79 4.94 -12.09
CA ASN A 497 -21.70 5.51 -13.10
C ASN A 497 -21.27 6.92 -13.57
N ASP A 498 -20.19 7.46 -12.99
CA ASP A 498 -19.65 8.77 -13.34
C ASP A 498 -18.55 8.61 -14.40
N ALA A 499 -18.86 9.06 -15.63
CA ALA A 499 -17.95 8.93 -16.77
C ALA A 499 -16.71 9.82 -16.66
N GLU A 500 -16.74 10.91 -15.90
CA GLU A 500 -15.55 11.72 -15.65
C GLU A 500 -14.68 11.06 -14.59
N ALA A 501 -15.26 10.55 -13.50
CA ALA A 501 -14.55 9.78 -12.48
C ALA A 501 -13.73 8.61 -13.06
N ALA A 502 -14.25 7.95 -14.10
CA ALA A 502 -13.57 6.85 -14.80
C ALA A 502 -12.31 7.26 -15.59
N LYS A 503 -12.10 8.56 -15.86
CA LYS A 503 -10.95 9.09 -16.61
C LYS A 503 -9.85 9.65 -15.71
N ILE A 504 -10.07 9.64 -14.40
CA ILE A 504 -9.22 10.32 -13.44
C ILE A 504 -8.12 9.37 -12.95
N ASP A 505 -6.88 9.69 -13.31
CA ASP A 505 -5.70 8.86 -12.99
C ASP A 505 -4.72 9.52 -12.00
N ASN A 506 -5.00 10.76 -11.57
CA ASN A 506 -4.06 11.60 -10.80
C ASN A 506 -4.64 12.18 -9.50
N GLN A 507 -5.72 11.58 -9.01
CA GLN A 507 -6.31 11.77 -7.68
C GLN A 507 -7.07 10.49 -7.31
N PHE A 508 -7.34 10.29 -6.03
CA PHE A 508 -7.89 9.04 -5.53
C PHE A 508 -8.75 9.24 -4.28
N ILE A 509 -9.60 8.27 -4.00
CA ILE A 509 -10.24 8.13 -2.69
C ILE A 509 -9.30 7.34 -1.79
N PHE A 510 -9.03 7.84 -0.59
CA PHE A 510 -8.24 7.19 0.44
C PHE A 510 -9.19 6.76 1.56
N GLY A 511 -9.46 5.46 1.65
CA GLY A 511 -10.58 4.92 2.42
C GLY A 511 -11.90 5.10 1.66
N GLU A 512 -12.87 5.79 2.26
CA GLU A 512 -14.16 6.13 1.63
C GLU A 512 -14.51 7.61 1.81
N GLU A 513 -13.95 8.23 2.83
CA GLU A 513 -14.29 9.57 3.28
C GLU A 513 -13.39 10.65 2.67
N LEU A 514 -12.13 10.33 2.34
CA LEU A 514 -11.14 11.31 1.89
C LEU A 514 -10.88 11.19 0.39
N LEU A 515 -10.95 12.32 -0.33
CA LEU A 515 -10.44 12.48 -1.68
C LEU A 515 -9.12 13.25 -1.61
N VAL A 516 -8.07 12.70 -2.22
CA VAL A 516 -6.72 13.27 -2.23
C VAL A 516 -6.32 13.55 -3.67
N ALA A 517 -5.93 14.80 -3.95
CA ALA A 517 -5.53 15.24 -5.29
C ALA A 517 -4.14 15.90 -5.25
N PRO A 518 -3.06 15.11 -5.17
CA PRO A 518 -1.72 15.65 -5.03
C PRO A 518 -1.31 16.51 -6.25
N VAL A 519 -0.44 17.49 -5.99
CA VAL A 519 0.18 18.30 -7.04
C VAL A 519 1.35 17.52 -7.61
N LEU A 520 1.27 17.18 -8.91
CA LEU A 520 2.18 16.24 -9.57
C LEU A 520 2.90 16.86 -10.77
N LYS A 521 2.84 18.20 -10.90
CA LYS A 521 3.48 18.93 -11.99
C LYS A 521 4.40 20.02 -11.45
N LYS A 522 5.56 20.17 -12.10
CA LYS A 522 6.59 21.17 -11.76
C LYS A 522 5.99 22.57 -11.77
N GLY A 523 6.24 23.35 -10.72
CA GLY A 523 5.77 24.74 -10.61
C GLY A 523 4.26 24.90 -10.39
N GLU A 524 3.45 23.82 -10.37
CA GLU A 524 2.00 23.93 -10.20
C GLU A 524 1.67 24.41 -8.77
N ARG A 525 0.89 25.48 -8.69
CA ARG A 525 0.41 26.10 -7.43
C ARG A 525 -1.11 26.20 -7.37
N VAL A 526 -1.79 25.81 -8.44
CA VAL A 526 -3.25 25.68 -8.53
C VAL A 526 -3.54 24.35 -9.22
N LYS A 527 -4.20 23.43 -8.52
CA LYS A 527 -4.56 22.09 -9.03
C LYS A 527 -5.98 22.12 -9.55
N ARG A 528 -6.24 21.54 -10.73
CA ARG A 528 -7.62 21.26 -11.17
C ARG A 528 -8.05 19.94 -10.56
N VAL A 529 -9.02 19.96 -9.67
CA VAL A 529 -9.53 18.79 -8.94
C VAL A 529 -10.92 18.47 -9.44
N TYR A 530 -11.20 17.20 -9.74
CA TYR A 530 -12.56 16.74 -9.99
C TYR A 530 -13.19 16.25 -8.68
N LEU A 531 -14.33 16.80 -8.28
CA LEU A 531 -15.10 16.25 -7.17
C LEU A 531 -16.26 15.45 -7.74
N PRO A 532 -16.38 14.15 -7.46
CA PRO A 532 -17.54 13.36 -7.90
C PRO A 532 -18.79 13.75 -7.10
N GLU A 533 -19.94 13.20 -7.47
CA GLU A 533 -21.23 13.48 -6.85
C GLU A 533 -21.21 13.48 -5.30
N GLY A 534 -21.81 14.51 -4.71
CA GLY A 534 -21.90 14.72 -3.26
C GLY A 534 -21.44 16.11 -2.84
N GLU A 535 -21.48 16.38 -1.54
CA GLU A 535 -20.88 17.57 -0.94
C GLU A 535 -19.53 17.22 -0.32
N TRP A 536 -18.54 18.07 -0.58
CA TRP A 536 -17.16 17.89 -0.16
C TRP A 536 -16.68 19.11 0.62
N ILE A 537 -15.90 18.88 1.66
CA ILE A 537 -15.38 19.92 2.54
C ILE A 537 -13.85 19.90 2.43
N ASP A 538 -13.22 21.06 2.32
CA ASP A 538 -11.76 21.16 2.36
C ASP A 538 -11.24 20.64 3.70
N PHE A 539 -10.43 19.59 3.68
CA PHE A 539 -9.92 18.96 4.89
C PHE A 539 -8.82 19.78 5.58
N ASN A 540 -8.15 20.68 4.85
CA ASN A 540 -7.10 21.53 5.39
C ASN A 540 -7.71 22.60 6.31
N ASP A 541 -8.71 23.35 5.84
CA ASP A 541 -9.38 24.40 6.61
C ASP A 541 -10.58 23.90 7.44
N LYS A 542 -11.15 22.73 7.06
CA LYS A 542 -12.31 22.08 7.69
C LYS A 542 -13.57 22.94 7.69
N LYS A 543 -13.74 23.80 6.69
CA LYS A 543 -14.82 24.78 6.61
C LYS A 543 -15.34 25.02 5.20
N THR A 544 -14.46 25.11 4.20
CA THR A 544 -14.91 25.47 2.84
C THR A 544 -15.61 24.28 2.19
N GLU A 545 -16.87 24.48 1.80
CA GLU A 545 -17.70 23.45 1.17
C GLU A 545 -17.74 23.62 -0.36
N TYR A 546 -17.85 22.50 -1.07
CA TYR A 546 -17.93 22.40 -2.52
C TYR A 546 -19.02 21.39 -2.91
N LEU A 547 -19.76 21.73 -3.97
CA LEU A 547 -20.64 20.78 -4.65
C LEU A 547 -19.83 19.95 -5.65
N GLY A 548 -20.11 18.64 -5.68
CA GLY A 548 -19.54 17.70 -6.63
C GLY A 548 -20.13 17.81 -8.05
N GLY A 549 -19.60 16.99 -8.96
CA GLY A 549 -19.97 16.92 -10.38
C GLY A 549 -19.16 17.85 -11.29
N GLU A 550 -18.26 18.67 -10.75
CA GLU A 550 -17.48 19.65 -11.51
C GLU A 550 -15.98 19.62 -11.18
N LYS A 551 -15.19 20.24 -12.07
CA LYS A 551 -13.75 20.46 -11.85
C LYS A 551 -13.54 21.85 -11.23
N LEU A 552 -12.88 21.92 -10.09
CA LEU A 552 -12.58 23.16 -9.39
C LEU A 552 -11.08 23.52 -9.45
N PRO A 553 -10.73 24.82 -9.58
CA PRO A 553 -9.35 25.29 -9.41
C PRO A 553 -9.04 25.46 -7.91
N TYR A 554 -8.16 24.62 -7.38
CA TYR A 554 -7.78 24.63 -5.97
C TYR A 554 -6.40 25.24 -5.76
N LYS A 555 -6.27 26.24 -4.88
CA LYS A 555 -4.98 26.87 -4.55
C LYS A 555 -4.11 25.90 -3.73
N ALA A 556 -3.06 25.37 -4.35
CA ALA A 556 -2.19 24.33 -3.81
C ALA A 556 -0.71 24.76 -3.80
N PRO A 557 -0.31 25.75 -2.97
CA PRO A 557 1.09 26.10 -2.81
C PRO A 557 1.93 24.91 -2.32
N LEU A 558 3.26 25.05 -2.31
CA LEU A 558 4.17 23.95 -2.00
C LEU A 558 3.92 23.32 -0.61
N ASN A 559 3.35 24.06 0.33
CA ASN A 559 3.02 23.61 1.69
C ASN A 559 1.60 23.04 1.83
N THR A 560 0.86 22.81 0.74
CA THR A 560 -0.53 22.35 0.76
C THR A 560 -0.71 21.10 -0.09
N ILE A 561 -1.42 20.12 0.48
CA ILE A 561 -1.94 18.96 -0.22
C ILE A 561 -3.46 19.15 -0.37
N PRO A 562 -4.02 19.16 -1.59
CA PRO A 562 -5.47 19.20 -1.77
C PRO A 562 -6.10 17.90 -1.24
N ILE A 563 -6.88 18.03 -0.16
CA ILE A 563 -7.58 16.93 0.49
C ILE A 563 -9.00 17.41 0.79
N PHE A 564 -9.97 16.58 0.44
CA PHE A 564 -11.38 16.85 0.65
C PHE A 564 -11.99 15.71 1.45
N VAL A 565 -12.90 16.03 2.35
CA VAL A 565 -13.66 15.05 3.11
C VAL A 565 -15.12 15.11 2.68
N LYS A 566 -15.72 13.95 2.43
CA LYS A 566 -17.13 13.87 2.05
C LYS A 566 -18.01 14.31 3.23
N LYS A 567 -19.06 15.09 2.98
CA LYS A 567 -20.10 15.40 4.00
C LYS A 567 -20.69 14.10 4.55
N GLY A 568 -20.99 14.09 5.85
CA GLY A 568 -21.43 12.88 6.55
C GLY A 568 -20.30 11.93 6.96
N SER A 569 -19.04 12.39 6.96
CA SER A 569 -17.88 11.57 7.37
C SER A 569 -17.49 11.79 8.84
N ILE A 570 -16.85 10.77 9.42
CA ILE A 570 -16.18 10.86 10.72
C ILE A 570 -14.73 10.37 10.54
N ILE A 571 -13.75 11.22 10.85
CA ILE A 571 -12.32 10.92 10.71
C ILE A 571 -11.66 10.82 12.09
N PRO A 572 -11.32 9.60 12.59
CA PRO A 572 -10.54 9.45 13.81
C PRO A 572 -9.08 9.81 13.59
N MET A 573 -8.53 10.56 14.54
CA MET A 573 -7.14 10.99 14.56
C MET A 573 -6.50 10.80 15.93
N MET A 574 -5.21 10.51 15.93
CA MET A 574 -4.38 10.52 17.14
C MET A 574 -3.49 11.77 17.21
N PRO A 575 -2.92 12.11 18.38
CA PRO A 575 -1.90 13.14 18.50
C PRO A 575 -0.65 12.79 17.68
N ILE A 576 0.14 13.80 17.33
CA ILE A 576 1.45 13.58 16.71
C ILE A 576 2.33 12.79 17.67
N MET A 577 2.95 11.73 17.16
CA MET A 577 3.95 10.91 17.84
C MET A 577 5.18 10.77 16.95
N GLN A 578 6.33 10.45 17.53
CA GLN A 578 7.58 10.23 16.79
C GLN A 578 7.67 8.83 16.18
N TYR A 579 6.88 7.88 16.68
CA TYR A 579 6.71 6.53 16.14
C TYR A 579 5.37 5.97 16.62
N ILE A 580 4.81 5.00 15.90
CA ILE A 580 3.56 4.33 16.31
C ILE A 580 3.80 3.56 17.61
N GLY A 581 3.02 3.87 18.63
CA GLY A 581 3.14 3.27 19.96
C GLY A 581 4.00 4.05 20.96
N GLU A 582 4.50 5.25 20.61
CA GLU A 582 5.22 6.13 21.55
C GLU A 582 4.39 6.43 22.82
N LYS A 583 3.10 6.69 22.64
CA LYS A 583 2.13 6.74 23.73
C LYS A 583 1.09 5.65 23.48
N ARG A 584 0.95 4.74 24.42
CA ARG A 584 -0.11 3.71 24.39
C ARG A 584 -1.49 4.30 24.63
N ASP A 585 -1.58 5.09 25.69
CA ASP A 585 -2.83 5.76 26.11
C ASP A 585 -2.82 7.17 25.53
N TYR A 586 -3.59 7.39 24.47
CA TYR A 586 -3.72 8.69 23.81
C TYR A 586 -5.19 9.02 23.57
N PRO A 587 -5.57 10.32 23.62
CA PRO A 587 -6.92 10.72 23.27
C PRO A 587 -7.17 10.50 21.78
N VAL A 588 -8.34 9.97 21.43
CA VAL A 588 -8.76 9.83 20.01
C VAL A 588 -9.68 11.00 19.67
N THR A 589 -9.30 11.78 18.66
CA THR A 589 -10.13 12.87 18.15
C THR A 589 -10.94 12.41 16.95
N PHE A 590 -12.27 12.47 17.04
CA PHE A 590 -13.17 12.24 15.93
C PHE A 590 -13.56 13.57 15.30
N HIS A 591 -13.04 13.86 14.12
CA HIS A 591 -13.51 14.99 13.31
C HIS A 591 -14.81 14.58 12.61
N ILE A 592 -15.92 15.17 13.04
CA ILE A 592 -17.26 14.86 12.56
C ILE A 592 -17.71 15.98 11.64
N PHE A 593 -18.04 15.60 10.41
CA PHE A 593 -18.64 16.46 9.39
C PHE A 593 -20.10 16.03 9.26
N PRO A 594 -21.04 16.65 10.01
CA PRO A 594 -22.40 16.16 10.10
C PRO A 594 -23.08 16.04 8.73
N ASN A 595 -24.00 15.10 8.64
CA ASN A 595 -24.78 14.90 7.42
C ASN A 595 -26.02 15.83 7.41
N TYR A 596 -26.84 15.77 6.37
CA TYR A 596 -28.12 16.49 6.30
C TYR A 596 -29.06 16.09 7.45
N GLU A 597 -30.06 16.93 7.70
CA GLU A 597 -31.11 16.64 8.68
C GLU A 597 -31.74 15.26 8.42
N ASP A 598 -31.95 14.50 9.50
CA ASP A 598 -32.42 13.11 9.51
C ASP A 598 -31.49 12.07 8.89
N GLU A 599 -30.29 12.47 8.44
CA GLU A 599 -29.24 11.57 8.00
C GLU A 599 -28.15 11.34 9.05
N LYS A 600 -27.29 10.34 8.77
CA LYS A 600 -26.24 9.87 9.68
C LYS A 600 -24.87 10.03 9.06
N ALA A 601 -23.92 10.43 9.90
CA ALA A 601 -22.50 10.21 9.70
C ALA A 601 -22.07 9.04 10.60
N SER A 602 -21.25 8.13 10.09
CA SER A 602 -20.81 6.98 10.90
C SER A 602 -19.39 6.53 10.56
N PHE A 603 -18.68 6.04 11.57
CA PHE A 603 -17.42 5.35 11.42
C PHE A 603 -17.29 4.25 12.48
N THR A 604 -16.61 3.16 12.14
CA THR A 604 -16.31 2.09 13.10
C THR A 604 -14.82 2.02 13.27
N LEU A 605 -14.32 2.51 14.41
CA LEU A 605 -12.90 2.47 14.74
C LEU A 605 -12.50 1.04 15.09
N TYR A 606 -11.51 0.50 14.37
CA TYR A 606 -10.91 -0.81 14.65
C TYR A 606 -9.60 -0.66 15.43
N GLU A 607 -9.44 -1.48 16.46
CA GLU A 607 -8.24 -1.54 17.29
C GLU A 607 -7.92 -2.99 17.65
N ASP A 608 -6.65 -3.38 17.61
CA ASP A 608 -6.17 -4.69 18.08
C ASP A 608 -4.77 -4.54 18.70
N GLU A 609 -4.14 -5.65 19.05
CA GLU A 609 -2.78 -5.64 19.62
C GLU A 609 -1.75 -5.04 18.63
N GLY A 610 -1.88 -5.37 17.36
CA GLY A 610 -1.19 -4.72 16.24
C GLY A 610 0.17 -5.29 15.85
N GLU A 611 0.72 -6.24 16.58
CA GLU A 611 1.97 -6.93 16.23
C GLU A 611 1.78 -8.44 16.13
N ASN A 612 0.80 -8.99 16.86
CA ASN A 612 0.51 -10.41 16.87
C ASN A 612 -0.54 -10.85 15.83
N GLN A 613 -0.73 -12.16 15.67
CA GLN A 613 -1.69 -12.73 14.71
C GLN A 613 -3.11 -12.95 15.27
N ASP A 614 -3.41 -12.43 16.46
CA ASP A 614 -4.71 -12.69 17.11
C ASP A 614 -5.89 -12.06 16.36
N TYR A 615 -5.64 -11.07 15.49
CA TYR A 615 -6.65 -10.50 14.60
C TYR A 615 -7.29 -11.54 13.66
N LEU A 616 -6.56 -12.62 13.31
CA LEU A 616 -7.04 -13.75 12.52
C LEU A 616 -8.03 -14.63 13.31
N LYS A 617 -7.94 -14.60 14.64
CA LYS A 617 -8.83 -15.33 15.56
C LYS A 617 -10.05 -14.51 15.96
N GLY A 618 -10.27 -13.35 15.33
CA GLY A 618 -11.33 -12.42 15.69
C GLY A 618 -11.08 -11.67 17.00
N ILE A 619 -9.82 -11.55 17.43
CA ILE A 619 -9.45 -10.86 18.67
C ILE A 619 -9.10 -9.39 18.35
N PHE A 620 -10.04 -8.50 18.63
CA PHE A 620 -9.93 -7.06 18.36
C PHE A 620 -11.01 -6.29 19.14
N SER A 621 -11.03 -4.99 19.01
CA SER A 621 -12.05 -4.08 19.54
C SER A 621 -12.61 -3.23 18.40
N LEU A 622 -13.92 -3.02 18.44
CA LEU A 622 -14.62 -2.06 17.58
C LEU A 622 -15.22 -0.95 18.44
N THR A 623 -15.14 0.28 17.99
CA THR A 623 -15.93 1.38 18.56
C THR A 623 -16.79 1.96 17.45
N TYR A 624 -18.10 1.77 17.53
CA TYR A 624 -19.07 2.33 16.59
C TYR A 624 -19.40 3.76 16.99
N ILE A 625 -19.23 4.71 16.07
CA ILE A 625 -19.58 6.12 16.26
C ILE A 625 -20.62 6.48 15.21
N VAL A 626 -21.77 6.98 15.64
CA VAL A 626 -22.86 7.44 14.77
C VAL A 626 -23.30 8.82 15.23
N CYS A 627 -23.21 9.81 14.34
CA CYS A 627 -23.76 11.15 14.53
C CYS A 627 -24.99 11.31 13.64
N THR A 628 -26.16 11.52 14.24
CA THR A 628 -27.41 11.81 13.54
C THR A 628 -27.70 13.30 13.65
N THR A 629 -27.85 13.98 12.51
CA THR A 629 -28.29 15.37 12.48
C THR A 629 -29.80 15.40 12.67
N VAL A 630 -30.28 16.25 13.59
CA VAL A 630 -31.71 16.44 13.85
C VAL A 630 -32.04 17.93 13.80
N SER A 631 -33.31 18.28 13.62
CA SER A 631 -33.77 19.68 13.59
C SER A 631 -33.23 20.55 14.73
N SER A 632 -33.07 19.98 15.93
CA SER A 632 -32.61 20.67 17.13
C SER A 632 -31.09 20.64 17.35
N GLY A 633 -30.28 20.01 16.49
CA GLY A 633 -28.83 19.84 16.68
C GLY A 633 -28.35 18.44 16.30
N PHE A 634 -27.69 17.73 17.22
CA PHE A 634 -27.07 16.42 16.95
C PHE A 634 -27.30 15.41 18.06
N ASN A 635 -27.55 14.15 17.68
CA ASN A 635 -27.53 13.00 18.57
C ASN A 635 -26.35 12.09 18.18
N ILE A 636 -25.48 11.77 19.13
CA ILE A 636 -24.29 10.94 18.86
C ILE A 636 -24.29 9.72 19.77
N ASP A 637 -24.22 8.54 19.17
CA ASP A 637 -24.06 7.25 19.83
C ASP A 637 -22.62 6.76 19.64
N ILE A 638 -21.93 6.46 20.75
CA ILE A 638 -20.64 5.77 20.75
C ILE A 638 -20.82 4.45 21.49
N SER A 639 -20.54 3.34 20.81
CA SER A 639 -20.73 1.99 21.36
C SER A 639 -19.46 1.15 21.14
N PRO A 640 -18.67 0.88 22.20
CA PRO A 640 -17.56 -0.06 22.12
C PRO A 640 -18.05 -1.52 22.15
N GLU A 641 -17.36 -2.39 21.41
CA GLU A 641 -17.54 -3.85 21.36
C GLU A 641 -16.15 -4.51 21.39
N ASP A 642 -15.76 -5.03 22.55
CA ASP A 642 -14.48 -5.70 22.75
C ASP A 642 -14.61 -7.21 22.51
N LYS A 643 -13.89 -7.73 21.51
CA LYS A 643 -13.83 -9.16 21.15
C LYS A 643 -12.48 -9.72 21.58
N GLY A 644 -12.29 -10.01 22.87
CA GLY A 644 -11.06 -10.59 23.39
C GLY A 644 -9.85 -9.63 23.49
N PHE A 645 -9.86 -8.50 22.76
CA PHE A 645 -8.93 -7.39 22.97
C PHE A 645 -9.65 -6.25 23.67
N TYR A 646 -9.13 -5.82 24.82
CA TYR A 646 -9.64 -4.68 25.58
C TYR A 646 -8.73 -3.48 25.35
N GLN A 647 -9.26 -2.44 24.70
CA GLN A 647 -8.54 -1.19 24.55
C GLN A 647 -8.51 -0.41 25.87
N SER A 648 -7.46 0.39 26.08
CA SER A 648 -7.26 1.20 27.28
C SER A 648 -8.45 2.11 27.57
N ASP A 649 -8.90 2.09 28.83
CA ASP A 649 -9.91 3.00 29.38
C ASP A 649 -9.30 4.28 29.99
N LYS A 650 -7.97 4.43 29.89
CA LYS A 650 -7.21 5.59 30.40
C LYS A 650 -7.01 6.66 29.33
N ARG A 651 -8.03 6.88 28.50
CA ARG A 651 -8.01 7.89 27.44
C ARG A 651 -9.34 8.64 27.34
N ASN A 652 -9.30 9.80 26.68
CA ASN A 652 -10.49 10.54 26.30
C ASN A 652 -10.83 10.33 24.82
N PHE A 653 -12.12 10.34 24.52
CA PHE A 653 -12.61 10.69 23.20
C PHE A 653 -12.85 12.19 23.11
N VAL A 654 -12.45 12.76 21.97
CA VAL A 654 -12.64 14.18 21.65
C VAL A 654 -13.45 14.26 20.36
N LEU A 655 -14.69 14.76 20.43
CA LEU A 655 -15.52 14.97 19.27
C LEU A 655 -15.32 16.40 18.78
N SER A 656 -14.79 16.57 17.58
CA SER A 656 -14.66 17.86 16.90
C SER A 656 -15.73 17.96 15.81
N ILE A 657 -16.81 18.66 16.10
CA ILE A 657 -18.02 18.67 15.26
C ILE A 657 -18.13 20.01 14.54
N LEU A 658 -18.15 19.99 13.21
CA LEU A 658 -18.41 21.17 12.38
C LEU A 658 -19.89 21.57 12.50
N THR A 659 -20.17 22.83 12.84
CA THR A 659 -21.53 23.36 12.95
C THR A 659 -21.54 24.88 12.90
N ASP A 660 -22.47 25.50 12.18
CA ASP A 660 -22.53 26.97 12.06
C ASP A 660 -23.06 27.68 13.31
N LYS A 661 -23.77 26.95 14.16
CA LYS A 661 -24.43 27.48 15.36
C LYS A 661 -23.72 27.01 16.62
N LYS A 662 -23.48 27.95 17.53
CA LYS A 662 -23.02 27.65 18.88
C LYS A 662 -24.10 26.86 19.62
N PRO A 663 -23.82 25.65 20.12
CA PRO A 663 -24.80 24.89 20.88
C PRO A 663 -25.26 25.62 22.14
N THR A 664 -26.56 25.53 22.43
CA THR A 664 -27.17 26.03 23.68
C THR A 664 -26.92 25.11 24.86
N SER A 665 -26.84 23.80 24.61
CA SER A 665 -26.56 22.80 25.65
C SER A 665 -25.94 21.54 25.06
N VAL A 666 -25.11 20.87 25.87
CA VAL A 666 -24.53 19.56 25.56
C VAL A 666 -24.72 18.65 26.76
N SER A 667 -25.20 17.44 26.52
CA SER A 667 -25.37 16.42 27.55
C SER A 667 -24.75 15.09 27.14
N ILE A 668 -24.19 14.37 28.11
CA ILE A 668 -23.59 13.05 27.94
C ILE A 668 -24.29 12.09 28.92
N ASN A 669 -24.91 11.04 28.39
CA ASN A 669 -25.72 10.07 29.14
C ASN A 669 -26.78 10.74 30.03
N GLY A 670 -27.39 11.83 29.53
CA GLY A 670 -28.41 12.60 30.25
C GLY A 670 -27.88 13.67 31.21
N ASN A 671 -26.58 13.68 31.51
CA ASN A 671 -25.96 14.68 32.39
C ASN A 671 -25.41 15.86 31.59
N ALA A 672 -25.58 17.09 32.07
CA ALA A 672 -25.03 18.27 31.42
C ALA A 672 -23.49 18.25 31.43
N ALA A 673 -22.86 18.46 30.27
CA ALA A 673 -21.42 18.61 30.15
C ALA A 673 -21.00 20.06 30.45
N THR A 674 -19.87 20.23 31.13
CA THR A 674 -19.40 21.56 31.57
C THR A 674 -18.83 22.37 30.41
N LEU A 675 -19.37 23.56 30.17
CA LEU A 675 -18.78 24.52 29.23
C LEU A 675 -17.50 25.12 29.82
N VAL A 676 -16.39 25.00 29.09
CA VAL A 676 -15.11 25.62 29.44
C VAL A 676 -14.55 26.42 28.26
N PRO A 677 -13.76 27.48 28.50
CA PRO A 677 -13.00 28.13 27.43
C PRO A 677 -12.09 27.14 26.71
N LEU A 678 -11.91 27.32 25.40
CA LEU A 678 -11.18 26.40 24.53
C LEU A 678 -9.75 26.14 25.01
N GLU A 679 -9.06 27.19 25.46
CA GLU A 679 -7.70 27.16 25.99
C GLU A 679 -7.58 26.40 27.32
N LYS A 680 -8.70 26.15 28.01
CA LYS A 680 -8.75 25.39 29.27
C LYS A 680 -9.15 23.93 29.07
N LEU A 681 -9.51 23.52 27.85
CA LEU A 681 -9.91 22.15 27.55
C LEU A 681 -8.70 21.22 27.53
N ASN A 682 -8.40 20.59 28.67
CA ASN A 682 -7.32 19.59 28.77
C ASN A 682 -7.80 18.21 28.32
N ILE A 683 -7.28 17.69 27.21
CA ILE A 683 -7.70 16.42 26.62
C ILE A 683 -6.90 15.19 27.07
N ASP A 684 -5.70 15.38 27.62
CA ASP A 684 -4.77 14.28 27.88
C ASP A 684 -4.99 13.64 29.26
N ASN A 685 -5.13 14.47 30.31
CA ASN A 685 -5.05 13.99 31.70
C ASN A 685 -6.27 14.38 32.57
N ASP A 686 -7.27 15.03 31.98
CA ASP A 686 -8.52 15.38 32.65
C ASP A 686 -9.67 14.56 32.06
N PHE A 687 -10.27 13.71 32.89
CA PHE A 687 -11.35 12.78 32.54
C PHE A 687 -12.75 13.33 32.92
N SER A 688 -12.88 14.64 33.12
CA SER A 688 -14.19 15.27 33.24
C SER A 688 -14.88 15.44 31.89
N GLN A 689 -16.21 15.49 31.91
CA GLN A 689 -17.03 15.73 30.72
C GLN A 689 -17.15 17.23 30.47
N GLN A 690 -16.48 17.73 29.43
CA GLN A 690 -16.35 19.15 29.14
C GLN A 690 -16.54 19.43 27.66
N TRP A 691 -17.02 20.62 27.32
CA TRP A 691 -17.07 21.09 25.95
C TRP A 691 -16.65 22.54 25.81
N SER A 692 -16.26 22.91 24.60
CA SER A 692 -15.83 24.25 24.23
C SER A 692 -16.34 24.60 22.83
N TRP A 693 -16.55 25.89 22.61
CA TRP A 693 -16.97 26.43 21.32
C TRP A 693 -15.85 27.24 20.69
N ASP A 694 -15.51 26.95 19.43
CA ASP A 694 -14.60 27.73 18.61
C ASP A 694 -15.40 28.54 17.59
N GLU A 695 -15.57 29.83 17.86
CA GLU A 695 -16.31 30.76 17.01
C GLU A 695 -15.69 30.94 15.63
N ASN A 696 -14.34 30.90 15.55
CA ASN A 696 -13.62 31.12 14.29
C ASN A 696 -13.67 29.89 13.40
N GLY A 697 -13.46 28.71 14.01
CA GLY A 697 -13.53 27.43 13.34
C GLY A 697 -14.96 26.93 13.10
N LYS A 698 -15.98 27.60 13.66
CA LYS A 698 -17.39 27.17 13.64
C LYS A 698 -17.52 25.69 14.01
N LYS A 699 -16.95 25.34 15.16
CA LYS A 699 -16.92 23.95 15.62
C LYS A 699 -17.08 23.83 17.13
N LEU A 700 -17.73 22.73 17.53
CA LEU A 700 -17.83 22.26 18.89
C LEU A 700 -16.68 21.28 19.16
N LEU A 701 -15.97 21.45 20.27
CA LEU A 701 -15.11 20.41 20.84
C LEU A 701 -15.77 19.83 22.10
N LEU A 702 -15.97 18.53 22.12
CA LEU A 702 -16.52 17.81 23.28
C LEU A 702 -15.55 16.72 23.71
N LYS A 703 -15.18 16.73 24.99
CA LYS A 703 -14.31 15.74 25.62
C LYS A 703 -15.13 14.83 26.55
N THR A 704 -14.93 13.53 26.44
CA THR A 704 -15.47 12.54 27.38
C THR A 704 -14.51 11.35 27.53
N PRO A 705 -14.41 10.74 28.72
CA PRO A 705 -13.60 9.53 28.91
C PRO A 705 -14.12 8.33 28.09
N ASP A 706 -13.21 7.54 27.53
CA ASP A 706 -13.51 6.23 26.94
C ASP A 706 -13.54 5.16 28.05
N GLN A 707 -14.61 5.11 28.83
CA GLN A 707 -14.78 4.09 29.89
C GLN A 707 -15.21 2.72 29.34
N ARG A 708 -15.03 2.48 28.02
CA ARG A 708 -15.47 1.26 27.32
C ARG A 708 -16.95 0.92 27.59
N LYS A 709 -17.80 1.95 27.73
CA LYS A 709 -19.26 1.84 27.89
C LYS A 709 -19.96 2.64 26.83
N LYS A 710 -21.23 2.32 26.57
CA LYS A 710 -22.06 3.12 25.65
C LYS A 710 -22.13 4.58 26.12
N ILE A 711 -21.91 5.51 25.20
CA ILE A 711 -22.03 6.95 25.41
C ILE A 711 -23.11 7.48 24.46
N ASN A 712 -24.11 8.16 25.00
CA ASN A 712 -25.14 8.85 24.25
C ASN A 712 -24.97 10.35 24.49
N ILE A 713 -24.80 11.12 23.42
CA ILE A 713 -24.52 12.55 23.49
C ILE A 713 -25.66 13.27 22.78
N LYS A 714 -26.20 14.31 23.41
CA LYS A 714 -27.19 15.19 22.80
C LYS A 714 -26.68 16.63 22.83
N ILE A 715 -26.63 17.24 21.65
CA ILE A 715 -26.20 18.62 21.42
C ILE A 715 -27.40 19.37 20.87
N ASN A 716 -27.83 20.42 21.57
CA ASN A 716 -28.93 21.27 21.11
C ASN A 716 -28.37 22.60 20.60
N ASN A 717 -28.80 23.02 19.41
CA ASN A 717 -28.42 24.27 18.76
C ASN A 717 -29.34 25.43 19.13
#